data_AF-A0A495QWC6-F1
#
_entry.id   AF-A0A495QWC6-F1
#
_cell.length_a   1.000
_cell.length_b   1.000
_cell.length_c   1.000
_cell.angle_alpha   90.00
_cell.angle_beta   90.00
_cell.angle_gamma   90.00
#
_symmetry.space_group_name_H-M   'P 1'
#
loop_
_entity.id
_entity.type
_entity.pdbx_description
1 polymer ?
#
loop_
_entity_poly.entity_id
_entity_poly.type
_entity_poly.pdbx_seq_one_letter_code
_entity_poly.pdbx_strand_id
1 'polypeptide(L)'
;MHCLFVGAGSIATEYAAELADSPLSLAGVCDLEEDRATALAAAHDCPAFTDLDTALSAVDAPLVVNLTNHAAHAPVTRTALEAGRHVYSQKPLALDEAAAAELLALAQDRNLALGCAPGTPDAPSQRRAGQMLADGRMGPVQLGYAYAHVGRVTDWHDRPGSFLSIGPLYDGGVYPLALLVSWFGPVKSVQTATTLDSWPEREPERPSAPSHVEAMLSFDGGLTVRLTASFYAPHRSREFYGLELHGDDGSLYLRGTGAMADSTTAVQYGRVGREYIDAPAQHPTQPYRYLGPVESLAASVIRGTPSRMTGRRGAHIVAVCNAIETAAETGESETVSDYGTAADSTPPPTVTPDRDWDGSREQAIRLPAIGFGCSRYRDGTYIDRADSIAAALDAGYRLLDSAELYGNEHRIGRILAAPGAPDRRRVFILGKVWRTNHRREHMLTACRSSLDELGIDAFDCYALHWPEALAHRGSLTRLAEKSVARQEALTFPEDDSGDIETDSVSLQRVWENLEALHERGWTRTLGLCNVSQTQLETVIETGTVRPALVQVERHPYQPQTDLIEYCHERGIRVVAHSPLSAPGLLDEPVLAAIAEEYGLSPAGVVLAWNVTQGVVPIPSSTTPSHIVENLAAAGQRLDAEACARIEALRQPDFER
;
A
#
# COMPACT_ATOMS: atom_id res chain seq x y z
N MET A 1 -19.98 -0.55 21.22
CA MET A 1 -21.37 -0.21 20.83
C MET A 1 -22.14 -1.51 20.68
N HIS A 2 -23.38 -1.58 21.16
CA HIS A 2 -24.22 -2.77 21.03
C HIS A 2 -24.84 -2.85 19.62
N CYS A 3 -24.88 -4.04 19.03
CA CYS A 3 -25.47 -4.27 17.73
C CYS A 3 -26.47 -5.44 17.71
N LEU A 4 -27.44 -5.36 16.80
CA LEU A 4 -28.40 -6.43 16.50
C LEU A 4 -28.04 -7.00 15.12
N PHE A 5 -27.78 -8.30 15.05
CA PHE A 5 -27.61 -8.98 13.76
C PHE A 5 -28.98 -9.43 13.25
N VAL A 6 -29.29 -9.11 11.99
CA VAL A 6 -30.54 -9.52 11.34
C VAL A 6 -30.18 -10.37 10.12
N GLY A 7 -30.55 -11.65 10.15
CA GLY A 7 -30.03 -12.70 9.28
C GLY A 7 -28.89 -13.47 9.95
N ALA A 8 -29.10 -14.76 10.19
CA ALA A 8 -28.17 -15.71 10.79
C ALA A 8 -27.73 -16.78 9.78
N GLY A 9 -27.50 -16.36 8.53
CA GLY A 9 -26.99 -17.19 7.44
C GLY A 9 -25.47 -17.40 7.48
N SER A 10 -24.91 -17.97 6.42
CA SER A 10 -23.46 -18.26 6.30
C SER A 10 -22.59 -17.01 6.45
N ILE A 11 -23.00 -15.87 5.89
CA ILE A 11 -22.22 -14.64 6.03
C ILE A 11 -22.23 -14.10 7.46
N ALA A 12 -23.25 -14.40 8.26
CA ALA A 12 -23.34 -13.93 9.64
C ALA A 12 -22.25 -14.53 10.53
N THR A 13 -21.83 -15.78 10.26
CA THR A 13 -20.76 -16.42 11.01
C THR A 13 -19.41 -15.74 10.77
N GLU A 14 -19.15 -15.24 9.56
CA GLU A 14 -17.93 -14.47 9.25
C GLU A 14 -17.86 -13.17 10.05
N TYR A 15 -18.98 -12.43 10.15
CA TYR A 15 -19.04 -11.20 10.96
C TYR A 15 -18.95 -11.51 12.46
N ALA A 16 -19.60 -12.59 12.90
CA ALA A 16 -19.66 -12.95 14.31
C ALA A 16 -18.33 -13.49 14.86
N ALA A 17 -17.54 -14.17 14.01
CA ALA A 17 -16.21 -14.69 14.37
C ALA A 17 -15.24 -13.59 14.85
N GLU A 18 -15.44 -12.35 14.38
CA GLU A 18 -14.58 -11.22 14.71
C GLU A 18 -15.05 -10.40 15.93
N LEU A 19 -16.19 -10.74 16.53
CA LEU A 19 -16.78 -9.98 17.65
C LEU A 19 -15.91 -10.01 18.91
N ALA A 20 -15.19 -11.11 19.17
CA ALA A 20 -14.40 -11.28 20.39
C ALA A 20 -13.30 -10.22 20.55
N ASP A 21 -12.73 -9.77 19.43
CA ASP A 21 -11.66 -8.77 19.37
C ASP A 21 -12.18 -7.37 18.97
N SER A 22 -13.50 -7.19 18.94
CA SER A 22 -14.16 -5.98 18.47
C SER A 22 -14.59 -5.05 19.61
N PRO A 23 -14.62 -3.72 19.41
CA PRO A 23 -15.35 -2.80 20.29
C PRO A 23 -16.88 -2.91 20.15
N LEU A 24 -17.38 -3.76 19.25
CA LEU A 24 -18.80 -4.08 19.11
C LEU A 24 -19.18 -5.27 19.98
N SER A 25 -20.44 -5.33 20.38
CA SER A 25 -20.98 -6.47 21.14
C SER A 25 -22.38 -6.78 20.67
N LEU A 26 -22.71 -8.06 20.60
CA LEU A 26 -23.98 -8.53 20.09
C LEU A 26 -25.06 -8.46 21.17
N ALA A 27 -26.10 -7.66 20.94
CA ALA A 27 -27.23 -7.51 21.84
C ALA A 27 -28.36 -8.51 21.55
N GLY A 28 -28.37 -9.10 20.36
CA GLY A 28 -29.31 -10.13 19.96
C GLY A 28 -29.12 -10.53 18.50
N VAL A 29 -29.79 -11.61 18.12
CA VAL A 29 -29.84 -12.12 16.74
C VAL A 29 -31.30 -12.29 16.33
N CYS A 30 -31.64 -11.80 15.14
CA CYS A 30 -32.97 -11.98 14.55
C CYS A 30 -32.86 -12.77 13.24
N ASP A 31 -33.60 -13.86 13.10
CA ASP A 31 -33.77 -14.60 11.84
C ASP A 31 -35.17 -15.21 11.79
N LEU A 32 -35.77 -15.29 10.60
CA LEU A 32 -37.09 -15.92 10.42
C LEU A 32 -37.07 -17.41 10.80
N GLU A 33 -35.93 -18.08 10.65
CA GLU A 33 -35.71 -19.45 11.11
C GLU A 33 -35.19 -19.44 12.56
N GLU A 34 -36.07 -19.80 13.51
CA GLU A 34 -35.79 -19.82 14.96
C GLU A 34 -34.51 -20.60 15.31
N ASP A 35 -34.30 -21.75 14.67
CA ASP A 35 -33.12 -22.59 14.91
C ASP A 35 -31.82 -21.86 14.56
N ARG A 36 -31.81 -21.05 13.49
CA ARG A 36 -30.61 -20.28 13.09
C ARG A 36 -30.35 -19.12 14.04
N ALA A 37 -31.40 -18.36 14.37
CA ALA A 37 -31.29 -17.27 15.33
C ALA A 37 -30.77 -17.79 16.68
N THR A 38 -31.35 -18.89 17.18
CA THR A 38 -30.96 -19.52 18.44
C THR A 38 -29.53 -20.03 18.41
N ALA A 39 -29.12 -20.71 17.33
CA ALA A 39 -27.77 -21.25 17.22
C ALA A 39 -26.70 -20.15 17.27
N LEU A 40 -26.86 -19.06 16.51
CA LEU A 40 -25.91 -17.95 16.54
C LEU A 40 -25.98 -17.17 17.84
N ALA A 41 -27.18 -16.92 18.38
CA ALA A 41 -27.35 -16.17 19.62
C ALA A 41 -26.73 -16.89 20.82
N ALA A 42 -26.90 -18.21 20.91
CA ALA A 42 -26.34 -19.05 21.98
C ALA A 42 -24.80 -19.02 21.98
N ALA A 43 -24.16 -18.94 20.81
CA ALA A 43 -22.71 -18.83 20.70
C ALA A 43 -22.14 -17.52 21.28
N HIS A 44 -22.98 -16.50 21.44
CA HIS A 44 -22.60 -15.16 21.89
C HIS A 44 -23.37 -14.69 23.14
N ASP A 45 -24.04 -15.60 23.85
CA ASP A 45 -24.80 -15.35 25.09
C ASP A 45 -25.77 -14.16 24.98
N CYS A 46 -26.57 -14.13 23.92
CA CYS A 46 -27.55 -13.08 23.66
C CYS A 46 -28.94 -13.66 23.30
N PRO A 47 -30.02 -12.87 23.38
CA PRO A 47 -31.35 -13.32 22.99
C PRO A 47 -31.49 -13.53 21.48
N ALA A 48 -32.28 -14.54 21.12
CA ALA A 48 -32.71 -14.82 19.75
C ALA A 48 -34.14 -14.34 19.52
N PHE A 49 -34.42 -13.86 18.31
CA PHE A 49 -35.72 -13.37 17.89
C PHE A 49 -36.09 -13.91 16.50
N THR A 50 -37.38 -14.06 16.25
CA THR A 50 -37.94 -14.41 14.94
C THR A 50 -38.68 -13.27 14.25
N ASP A 51 -38.81 -12.14 14.95
CA ASP A 51 -39.51 -10.94 14.51
C ASP A 51 -38.65 -9.70 14.78
N LEU A 52 -38.46 -8.87 13.75
CA LEU A 52 -37.54 -7.75 13.79
C LEU A 52 -38.06 -6.61 14.70
N ASP A 53 -39.35 -6.30 14.65
CA ASP A 53 -39.94 -5.25 15.49
C ASP A 53 -39.85 -5.61 16.98
N THR A 54 -40.08 -6.89 17.30
CA THR A 54 -39.88 -7.45 18.64
C THR A 54 -38.43 -7.32 19.07
N ALA A 55 -37.47 -7.71 18.22
CA ALA A 55 -36.05 -7.58 18.52
C ALA A 55 -35.65 -6.12 18.79
N LEU A 56 -36.02 -5.20 17.90
CA LEU A 56 -35.71 -3.77 17.98
C LEU A 56 -36.28 -3.10 19.24
N SER A 57 -37.39 -3.61 19.75
CA SER A 57 -38.03 -3.14 20.99
C SER A 57 -37.45 -3.78 22.25
N ALA A 58 -36.97 -5.02 22.15
CA ALA A 58 -36.49 -5.80 23.29
C ALA A 58 -35.03 -5.51 23.66
N VAL A 59 -34.19 -5.11 22.70
CA VAL A 59 -32.74 -4.91 22.92
C VAL A 59 -32.30 -3.47 22.74
N ASP A 60 -31.33 -3.05 23.55
CA ASP A 60 -30.63 -1.77 23.34
C ASP A 60 -29.52 -1.94 22.30
N ALA A 61 -29.91 -1.94 21.03
CA ALA A 61 -29.01 -2.03 19.88
C ALA A 61 -29.11 -0.77 19.01
N PRO A 62 -28.28 0.26 19.24
CA PRO A 62 -28.25 1.46 18.39
C PRO A 62 -27.80 1.18 16.95
N LEU A 63 -27.15 0.04 16.69
CA LEU A 63 -26.69 -0.38 15.37
C LEU A 63 -27.32 -1.72 14.96
N VAL A 64 -27.87 -1.77 13.76
CA VAL A 64 -28.31 -3.01 13.10
C VAL A 64 -27.30 -3.41 12.04
N VAL A 65 -26.88 -4.66 12.04
CA VAL A 65 -26.08 -5.27 10.99
C VAL A 65 -27.00 -6.19 10.20
N ASN A 66 -27.40 -5.74 9.00
CA ASN A 66 -28.33 -6.43 8.13
C ASN A 66 -27.56 -7.41 7.22
N LEU A 67 -27.69 -8.69 7.52
CA LEU A 67 -26.99 -9.84 6.91
C LEU A 67 -27.99 -10.81 6.26
N THR A 68 -29.17 -10.30 5.87
CA THR A 68 -30.22 -11.10 5.24
C THR A 68 -29.89 -11.46 3.79
N ASN A 69 -30.82 -12.10 3.09
CA ASN A 69 -30.71 -12.28 1.65
C ASN A 69 -30.96 -10.96 0.89
N HIS A 70 -30.61 -10.95 -0.41
CA HIS A 70 -30.68 -9.77 -1.28
C HIS A 70 -32.06 -9.08 -1.30
N ALA A 71 -33.15 -9.84 -1.36
CA ALA A 71 -34.51 -9.29 -1.42
C ALA A 71 -34.95 -8.65 -0.08
N ALA A 72 -34.36 -9.08 1.03
CA ALA A 72 -34.68 -8.59 2.37
C ALA A 72 -33.85 -7.37 2.78
N HIS A 73 -32.78 -7.01 2.07
CA HIS A 73 -31.92 -5.88 2.45
C HIS A 73 -32.69 -4.57 2.59
N ALA A 74 -33.45 -4.17 1.57
CA ALA A 74 -34.21 -2.92 1.59
C ALA A 74 -35.27 -2.86 2.69
N PRO A 75 -36.21 -3.84 2.82
CA PRO A 75 -37.24 -3.79 3.85
C PRO A 75 -36.67 -3.83 5.27
N VAL A 76 -35.68 -4.70 5.55
CA VAL A 76 -35.06 -4.77 6.89
C VAL A 76 -34.32 -3.48 7.25
N THR A 77 -33.56 -2.92 6.30
CA THR A 77 -32.88 -1.63 6.50
C THR A 77 -33.87 -0.51 6.77
N ARG A 78 -34.99 -0.48 6.05
CA ARG A 78 -36.06 0.51 6.25
C ARG A 78 -36.64 0.41 7.66
N THR A 79 -37.07 -0.77 8.08
CA THR A 79 -37.63 -1.00 9.42
C THR A 79 -36.65 -0.58 10.52
N ALA A 80 -35.36 -0.91 10.38
CA ALA A 80 -34.33 -0.51 11.34
C ALA A 80 -34.15 1.02 11.39
N LEU A 81 -34.09 1.70 10.24
CA LEU A 81 -34.00 3.18 10.18
C LEU A 81 -35.27 3.85 10.74
N GLU A 82 -36.45 3.25 10.54
CA GLU A 82 -37.74 3.69 11.12
C GLU A 82 -37.79 3.57 12.63
N ALA A 83 -37.17 2.53 13.18
CA ALA A 83 -36.94 2.37 14.61
C ALA A 83 -35.81 3.25 15.17
N GLY A 84 -35.24 4.16 14.37
CA GLY A 84 -34.19 5.08 14.81
C GLY A 84 -32.82 4.44 15.00
N ARG A 85 -32.54 3.30 14.34
CA ARG A 85 -31.26 2.59 14.45
C ARG A 85 -30.33 2.94 13.29
N HIS A 86 -29.04 3.01 13.56
CA HIS A 86 -28.03 3.02 12.51
C HIS A 86 -27.99 1.67 11.80
N VAL A 87 -27.63 1.63 10.52
CA VAL A 87 -27.61 0.37 9.76
C VAL A 87 -26.33 0.19 8.98
N TYR A 88 -25.74 -0.99 9.05
CA TYR A 88 -24.81 -1.50 8.06
C TYR A 88 -25.46 -2.66 7.33
N SER A 89 -25.64 -2.56 6.02
CA SER A 89 -26.26 -3.60 5.19
C SER A 89 -25.24 -4.37 4.37
N GLN A 90 -25.48 -5.65 4.18
CA GLN A 90 -24.87 -6.43 3.11
C GLN A 90 -25.25 -5.90 1.73
N LYS A 91 -24.46 -6.30 0.74
CA LYS A 91 -24.60 -5.91 -0.66
C LYS A 91 -25.66 -6.76 -1.39
N PRO A 92 -26.38 -6.20 -2.36
CA PRO A 92 -26.50 -4.77 -2.65
C PRO A 92 -27.41 -4.09 -1.61
N LEU A 93 -27.37 -2.75 -1.51
CA LEU A 93 -28.20 -1.99 -0.57
C LEU A 93 -29.71 -2.22 -0.79
N ALA A 94 -30.09 -2.34 -2.07
CA ALA A 94 -31.41 -2.73 -2.56
C ALA A 94 -31.24 -3.35 -3.95
N LEU A 95 -32.30 -3.94 -4.52
CA LEU A 95 -32.31 -4.39 -5.91
C LEU A 95 -32.84 -3.31 -6.89
N ASP A 96 -33.39 -2.24 -6.33
CA ASP A 96 -34.03 -1.15 -7.05
C ASP A 96 -33.44 0.19 -6.61
N GLU A 97 -33.12 1.04 -7.59
CA GLU A 97 -32.52 2.36 -7.39
C GLU A 97 -33.40 3.26 -6.53
N ALA A 98 -34.71 3.30 -6.77
CA ALA A 98 -35.62 4.15 -6.01
C ALA A 98 -35.67 3.72 -4.53
N ALA A 99 -35.70 2.41 -4.27
CA ALA A 99 -35.62 1.88 -2.92
C ALA A 99 -34.29 2.25 -2.23
N ALA A 100 -33.15 2.16 -2.92
CA ALA A 100 -31.86 2.57 -2.36
C ALA A 100 -31.81 4.08 -2.05
N ALA A 101 -32.37 4.91 -2.94
CA ALA A 101 -32.47 6.36 -2.76
C ALA A 101 -33.33 6.72 -1.54
N GLU A 102 -34.47 6.05 -1.36
CA GLU A 102 -35.34 6.24 -0.21
C GLU A 102 -34.65 5.90 1.11
N LEU A 103 -33.87 4.81 1.17
CA LEU A 103 -33.11 4.46 2.37
C LEU A 103 -32.07 5.52 2.73
N LEU A 104 -31.39 6.10 1.74
CA LEU A 104 -30.45 7.20 1.96
C LEU A 104 -31.14 8.45 2.48
N ALA A 105 -32.25 8.85 1.86
CA ALA A 105 -33.03 10.00 2.29
C ALA A 105 -33.52 9.80 3.73
N LEU A 106 -34.04 8.62 4.03
CA LEU A 106 -34.50 8.26 5.37
C LEU A 106 -33.39 8.33 6.43
N ALA A 107 -32.21 7.78 6.12
CA ALA A 107 -31.06 7.86 7.00
C ALA A 107 -30.56 9.30 7.19
N GLN A 108 -30.64 10.12 6.15
CA GLN A 108 -30.28 11.54 6.22
C GLN A 108 -31.27 12.31 7.10
N ASP A 109 -32.57 12.19 6.85
CA ASP A 109 -33.63 12.91 7.55
C ASP A 109 -33.66 12.60 9.06
N ARG A 110 -33.34 11.36 9.43
CA ARG A 110 -33.27 10.95 10.84
C ARG A 110 -31.89 11.11 11.48
N ASN A 111 -30.93 11.70 10.78
CA ASN A 111 -29.54 11.80 11.21
C ASN A 111 -28.88 10.45 11.62
N LEU A 112 -29.19 9.37 10.90
CA LEU A 112 -28.64 8.03 11.13
C LEU A 112 -27.49 7.69 10.17
N ALA A 113 -26.50 6.95 10.66
CA ALA A 113 -25.49 6.34 9.82
C ALA A 113 -26.10 5.21 8.97
N LEU A 114 -25.66 5.12 7.71
CA LEU A 114 -26.03 4.05 6.77
C LEU A 114 -24.77 3.61 6.01
N GLY A 115 -24.34 2.38 6.25
CA GLY A 115 -23.24 1.73 5.53
C GLY A 115 -23.74 0.59 4.65
N CYS A 116 -22.98 0.29 3.60
CA CYS A 116 -23.24 -0.84 2.71
C CYS A 116 -21.93 -1.53 2.33
N ALA A 117 -21.96 -2.87 2.29
CA ALA A 117 -20.91 -3.67 1.69
C ALA A 117 -20.84 -3.45 0.14
N PRO A 118 -19.78 -3.89 -0.56
CA PRO A 118 -18.55 -4.45 0.00
C PRO A 118 -17.62 -3.37 0.58
N GLY A 119 -16.96 -3.70 1.69
CA GLY A 119 -15.85 -2.92 2.26
C GLY A 119 -14.49 -3.24 1.64
N THR A 120 -14.45 -4.01 0.54
CA THR A 120 -13.21 -4.46 -0.10
C THR A 120 -12.27 -3.35 -0.61
N PRO A 121 -12.66 -2.09 -0.83
CA PRO A 121 -11.68 -1.01 -1.00
C PRO A 121 -10.65 -0.92 0.14
N ASP A 122 -11.00 -1.38 1.34
CA ASP A 122 -10.11 -1.41 2.51
C ASP A 122 -9.27 -2.70 2.63
N ALA A 123 -9.49 -3.69 1.76
CA ALA A 123 -8.70 -4.92 1.73
C ALA A 123 -7.25 -4.65 1.26
N PRO A 124 -6.26 -5.46 1.68
CA PRO A 124 -4.84 -5.09 1.60
C PRO A 124 -4.33 -4.88 0.18
N SER A 125 -4.68 -5.77 -0.77
CA SER A 125 -4.29 -5.66 -2.18
C SER A 125 -4.94 -4.45 -2.86
N GLN A 126 -6.19 -4.18 -2.52
CA GLN A 126 -7.01 -3.11 -3.08
C GLN A 126 -6.51 -1.75 -2.60
N ARG A 127 -6.18 -1.62 -1.30
CA ARG A 127 -5.53 -0.42 -0.76
C ARG A 127 -4.18 -0.15 -1.42
N ARG A 128 -3.38 -1.21 -1.64
CA ARG A 128 -2.08 -1.08 -2.32
C ARG A 128 -2.26 -0.62 -3.76
N ALA A 129 -3.20 -1.22 -4.50
CA ALA A 129 -3.56 -0.79 -5.84
C ALA A 129 -3.98 0.70 -5.85
N GLY A 130 -4.89 1.11 -4.96
CA GLY A 130 -5.33 2.50 -4.81
C GLY A 130 -4.18 3.48 -4.49
N GLN A 131 -3.22 3.09 -3.65
CA GLN A 131 -2.03 3.88 -3.38
C GLN A 131 -1.17 4.06 -4.64
N MET A 132 -0.99 3.01 -5.43
CA MET A 132 -0.25 3.08 -6.70
C MET A 132 -0.99 3.92 -7.74
N LEU A 133 -2.33 3.89 -7.77
CA LEU A 133 -3.12 4.80 -8.61
C LEU A 133 -2.86 6.27 -8.28
N ALA A 134 -2.81 6.58 -6.98
CA ALA A 134 -2.57 7.94 -6.53
C ALA A 134 -1.12 8.41 -6.72
N ASP A 135 -0.20 7.54 -7.15
CA ASP A 135 1.22 7.89 -7.31
C ASP A 135 1.51 8.83 -8.50
N GLY A 136 0.51 9.12 -9.33
CA GLY A 136 0.66 9.92 -10.56
C GLY A 136 1.33 9.18 -11.71
N ARG A 137 1.93 8.01 -11.43
CA ARG A 137 2.81 7.26 -12.34
C ARG A 137 2.16 6.79 -13.64
N MET A 138 0.84 6.60 -13.70
CA MET A 138 0.20 6.18 -14.96
C MET A 138 -0.18 7.34 -15.87
N GLY A 139 -0.01 8.60 -15.40
CA GLY A 139 -0.68 9.73 -16.02
C GLY A 139 -2.21 9.63 -15.90
N PRO A 140 -2.96 10.38 -16.73
CA PRO A 140 -4.42 10.26 -16.81
C PRO A 140 -4.85 8.84 -17.17
N VAL A 141 -5.65 8.21 -16.30
CA VAL A 141 -6.22 6.87 -16.57
C VAL A 141 -7.48 7.02 -17.40
N GLN A 142 -7.52 6.38 -18.58
CA GLN A 142 -8.59 6.55 -19.56
C GLN A 142 -9.39 5.28 -19.83
N LEU A 143 -8.78 4.10 -19.70
CA LEU A 143 -9.40 2.82 -20.08
C LEU A 143 -9.21 1.77 -18.99
N GLY A 144 -10.24 0.97 -18.74
CA GLY A 144 -10.16 -0.17 -17.82
C GLY A 144 -10.93 -1.40 -18.28
N TYR A 145 -10.50 -2.55 -17.79
CA TYR A 145 -11.15 -3.84 -17.97
C TYR A 145 -11.41 -4.47 -16.61
N ALA A 146 -12.68 -4.68 -16.29
CA ALA A 146 -13.12 -5.30 -15.04
C ALA A 146 -13.78 -6.66 -15.33
N TYR A 147 -13.26 -7.71 -14.69
CA TYR A 147 -13.83 -9.05 -14.71
C TYR A 147 -14.39 -9.38 -13.33
N ALA A 148 -15.64 -9.83 -13.32
CA ALA A 148 -16.37 -10.28 -12.14
C ALA A 148 -17.06 -11.62 -12.45
N HIS A 149 -16.25 -12.63 -12.72
CA HIS A 149 -16.74 -13.99 -12.83
C HIS A 149 -16.96 -14.53 -11.42
N VAL A 150 -18.16 -15.03 -11.14
CA VAL A 150 -18.52 -15.59 -9.82
C VAL A 150 -18.43 -17.11 -9.83
N GLY A 151 -18.31 -17.72 -11.00
CA GLY A 151 -18.44 -19.16 -11.13
C GLY A 151 -19.90 -19.59 -11.19
N ARG A 152 -20.14 -20.85 -11.55
CA ARG A 152 -21.49 -21.41 -11.46
C ARG A 152 -21.83 -21.53 -9.98
N VAL A 153 -22.84 -20.79 -9.54
CA VAL A 153 -23.19 -20.72 -8.10
C VAL A 153 -23.59 -22.09 -7.55
N THR A 154 -24.15 -22.95 -8.41
CA THR A 154 -24.46 -24.37 -8.13
C THR A 154 -23.24 -25.23 -7.77
N ASP A 155 -22.03 -24.84 -8.16
CA ASP A 155 -20.80 -25.60 -7.88
C ASP A 155 -20.28 -25.40 -6.44
N TRP A 156 -20.70 -24.33 -5.74
CA TRP A 156 -20.06 -23.92 -4.49
C TRP A 156 -21.00 -23.38 -3.40
N HIS A 157 -22.28 -23.14 -3.71
CA HIS A 157 -23.24 -22.63 -2.74
C HIS A 157 -24.43 -23.59 -2.57
N ASP A 158 -24.68 -24.04 -1.33
CA ASP A 158 -25.71 -25.05 -1.04
C ASP A 158 -27.16 -24.57 -1.29
N ARG A 159 -27.38 -23.25 -1.31
CA ARG A 159 -28.69 -22.61 -1.56
C ARG A 159 -28.60 -21.50 -2.60
N PRO A 160 -28.37 -21.81 -3.89
CA PRO A 160 -27.97 -20.84 -4.90
C PRO A 160 -29.12 -19.94 -5.37
N GLY A 161 -30.38 -20.30 -5.07
CA GLY A 161 -31.58 -19.65 -5.62
C GLY A 161 -31.58 -18.12 -5.56
N SER A 162 -31.18 -17.52 -4.43
CA SER A 162 -31.17 -16.05 -4.31
C SER A 162 -30.11 -15.35 -5.17
N PHE A 163 -29.05 -16.06 -5.56
CA PHE A 163 -28.01 -15.57 -6.47
C PHE A 163 -28.47 -15.74 -7.92
N LEU A 164 -29.01 -16.93 -8.24
CA LEU A 164 -29.59 -17.26 -9.53
C LEU A 164 -30.73 -16.30 -9.93
N SER A 165 -31.42 -15.71 -8.96
CA SER A 165 -32.51 -14.77 -9.19
C SER A 165 -32.07 -13.33 -9.47
N ILE A 166 -30.90 -12.91 -8.99
CA ILE A 166 -30.40 -11.53 -9.15
C ILE A 166 -29.31 -11.43 -10.23
N GLY A 167 -28.71 -12.54 -10.62
CA GLY A 167 -27.64 -12.57 -11.63
C GLY A 167 -26.28 -12.12 -11.09
N PRO A 168 -25.24 -12.13 -11.95
CA PRO A 168 -23.86 -11.91 -11.54
C PRO A 168 -23.54 -10.45 -11.21
N LEU A 169 -24.38 -9.51 -11.62
CA LEU A 169 -24.12 -8.07 -11.52
C LEU A 169 -24.17 -7.59 -10.06
N TYR A 170 -25.25 -7.93 -9.35
CA TYR A 170 -25.48 -7.55 -7.95
C TYR A 170 -24.66 -8.36 -6.93
N ASP A 171 -24.09 -9.50 -7.37
CA ASP A 171 -23.29 -10.36 -6.52
C ASP A 171 -21.78 -10.15 -6.72
N GLY A 172 -21.30 -10.36 -7.94
CA GLY A 172 -19.89 -10.25 -8.30
C GLY A 172 -19.50 -8.89 -8.86
N GLY A 173 -20.35 -8.29 -9.71
CA GLY A 173 -20.07 -7.01 -10.37
C GLY A 173 -19.84 -5.86 -9.38
N VAL A 174 -20.45 -5.93 -8.20
CA VAL A 174 -20.30 -4.92 -7.14
C VAL A 174 -18.86 -4.77 -6.62
N TYR A 175 -18.01 -5.80 -6.69
CA TYR A 175 -16.63 -5.72 -6.19
C TYR A 175 -15.75 -4.78 -7.02
N PRO A 176 -15.58 -4.97 -8.35
CA PRO A 176 -14.86 -4.00 -9.16
C PRO A 176 -15.54 -2.63 -9.17
N LEU A 177 -16.88 -2.56 -9.17
CA LEU A 177 -17.60 -1.28 -9.11
C LEU A 177 -17.29 -0.50 -7.83
N ALA A 178 -17.26 -1.16 -6.67
CA ALA A 178 -16.92 -0.50 -5.41
C ALA A 178 -15.49 0.06 -5.41
N LEU A 179 -14.53 -0.64 -6.02
CA LEU A 179 -13.16 -0.16 -6.18
C LEU A 179 -13.10 1.05 -7.13
N LEU A 180 -13.70 0.91 -8.31
CA LEU A 180 -13.70 1.98 -9.31
C LEU A 180 -14.37 3.25 -8.79
N VAL A 181 -15.51 3.12 -8.11
CA VAL A 181 -16.21 4.27 -7.51
C VAL A 181 -15.41 4.87 -6.35
N SER A 182 -14.75 4.04 -5.54
CA SER A 182 -13.83 4.49 -4.49
C SER A 182 -12.64 5.27 -5.07
N TRP A 183 -12.09 4.89 -6.22
CA TRP A 183 -10.88 5.54 -6.74
C TRP A 183 -11.16 6.69 -7.71
N PHE A 184 -12.21 6.60 -8.53
CA PHE A 184 -12.50 7.54 -9.62
C PHE A 184 -13.79 8.34 -9.41
N GLY A 185 -14.56 8.04 -8.36
CA GLY A 185 -15.85 8.68 -8.12
C GLY A 185 -16.98 8.05 -8.94
N PRO A 186 -18.12 8.74 -9.09
CA PRO A 186 -19.30 8.14 -9.69
C PRO A 186 -19.11 7.76 -11.16
N VAL A 187 -19.77 6.66 -11.54
CA VAL A 187 -20.11 6.37 -12.93
C VAL A 187 -21.12 7.42 -13.39
N LYS A 188 -20.86 8.06 -14.51
CA LYS A 188 -21.72 9.06 -15.12
C LYS A 188 -22.81 8.43 -15.98
N SER A 189 -22.42 7.45 -16.79
CA SER A 189 -23.35 6.77 -17.70
C SER A 189 -22.90 5.36 -18.07
N VAL A 190 -23.89 4.54 -18.44
CA VAL A 190 -23.70 3.28 -19.17
C VAL A 190 -23.85 3.60 -20.64
N GLN A 191 -22.78 3.42 -21.42
CA GLN A 191 -22.75 3.73 -22.84
C GLN A 191 -23.43 2.65 -23.69
N THR A 192 -23.19 1.39 -23.34
CA THR A 192 -23.79 0.22 -23.96
C THR A 192 -23.75 -0.93 -22.96
N ALA A 193 -24.73 -1.82 -23.04
CA ALA A 193 -24.73 -3.07 -22.31
C ALA A 193 -25.35 -4.20 -23.13
N THR A 194 -25.04 -5.44 -22.77
CA THR A 194 -25.66 -6.63 -23.34
C THR A 194 -25.66 -7.76 -22.32
N THR A 195 -26.59 -8.69 -22.48
CA THR A 195 -26.72 -9.86 -21.62
C THR A 195 -26.77 -11.15 -22.44
N LEU A 196 -26.33 -12.25 -21.84
CA LEU A 196 -26.45 -13.60 -22.42
C LEU A 196 -26.93 -14.60 -21.37
N ASP A 197 -27.76 -15.54 -21.82
CA ASP A 197 -28.26 -16.66 -20.99
C ASP A 197 -27.48 -17.95 -21.23
N SER A 198 -26.16 -17.81 -21.33
CA SER A 198 -25.24 -18.94 -21.50
C SER A 198 -25.27 -19.80 -20.24
N TRP A 199 -25.88 -20.98 -20.30
CA TRP A 199 -25.97 -21.90 -19.18
C TRP A 199 -25.94 -23.36 -19.64
N PRO A 200 -25.14 -24.24 -19.00
CA PRO A 200 -25.09 -25.65 -19.40
C PRO A 200 -26.42 -26.36 -19.13
N GLU A 201 -26.93 -27.11 -20.10
CA GLU A 201 -28.18 -27.87 -19.96
C GLU A 201 -28.14 -28.93 -18.85
N ARG A 202 -26.94 -29.38 -18.46
CA ARG A 202 -26.73 -30.37 -17.40
C ARG A 202 -26.88 -29.83 -15.98
N GLU A 203 -26.91 -28.50 -15.79
CA GLU A 203 -27.02 -27.92 -14.46
C GLU A 203 -28.44 -28.15 -13.91
N PRO A 204 -28.58 -28.55 -12.63
CA PRO A 204 -29.88 -28.88 -12.04
C PRO A 204 -30.77 -27.64 -11.87
N GLU A 205 -30.17 -26.46 -11.73
CA GLU A 205 -30.84 -25.18 -11.57
C GLU A 205 -30.32 -24.19 -12.63
N ARG A 206 -31.22 -23.35 -13.14
CA ARG A 206 -30.91 -22.30 -14.14
C ARG A 206 -31.17 -20.91 -13.53
N PRO A 207 -30.28 -19.93 -13.77
CA PRO A 207 -30.53 -18.53 -13.46
C PRO A 207 -31.86 -18.03 -14.05
N SER A 208 -32.65 -17.30 -13.27
CA SER A 208 -33.81 -16.56 -13.81
C SER A 208 -33.43 -15.16 -14.27
N ALA A 209 -32.32 -14.62 -13.75
CA ALA A 209 -31.65 -13.44 -14.30
C ALA A 209 -30.59 -13.87 -15.34
N PRO A 210 -30.14 -12.95 -16.21
CA PRO A 210 -29.11 -13.28 -17.17
C PRO A 210 -27.82 -13.81 -16.53
N SER A 211 -27.25 -14.85 -17.12
CA SER A 211 -26.06 -15.52 -16.56
C SER A 211 -24.75 -14.82 -16.92
N HIS A 212 -24.80 -13.87 -17.85
CA HIS A 212 -23.67 -13.07 -18.31
C HIS A 212 -24.11 -11.66 -18.65
N VAL A 213 -23.30 -10.67 -18.24
CA VAL A 213 -23.53 -9.25 -18.49
C VAL A 213 -22.20 -8.63 -18.94
N GLU A 214 -22.24 -7.84 -20.02
CA GLU A 214 -21.13 -7.00 -20.47
C GLU A 214 -21.61 -5.55 -20.63
N ALA A 215 -20.85 -4.59 -20.10
CA ALA A 215 -21.22 -3.17 -20.12
C ALA A 215 -20.01 -2.25 -20.30
N MET A 216 -20.21 -1.13 -20.98
CA MET A 216 -19.26 -0.03 -21.08
C MET A 216 -19.72 1.14 -20.20
N LEU A 217 -18.91 1.49 -19.21
CA LEU A 217 -19.19 2.51 -18.20
C LEU A 217 -18.32 3.73 -18.45
N SER A 218 -18.88 4.93 -18.34
CA SER A 218 -18.15 6.20 -18.39
C SER A 218 -18.22 6.88 -17.02
N PHE A 219 -17.08 7.35 -16.51
CA PHE A 219 -16.95 8.06 -15.23
C PHE A 219 -16.81 9.57 -15.47
N ASP A 220 -17.17 10.40 -14.47
CA ASP A 220 -17.04 11.86 -14.57
C ASP A 220 -15.60 12.35 -14.81
N GLY A 221 -14.60 11.54 -14.42
CA GLY A 221 -13.17 11.81 -14.62
C GLY A 221 -12.60 11.40 -15.98
N GLY A 222 -13.43 10.95 -16.92
CA GLY A 222 -13.00 10.54 -18.28
C GLY A 222 -12.57 9.07 -18.41
N LEU A 223 -12.47 8.34 -17.30
CA LEU A 223 -12.26 6.90 -17.31
C LEU A 223 -13.44 6.19 -18.00
N THR A 224 -13.13 5.26 -18.90
CA THR A 224 -14.08 4.34 -19.50
C THR A 224 -13.72 2.91 -19.10
N VAL A 225 -14.67 2.13 -18.61
CA VAL A 225 -14.44 0.75 -18.16
C VAL A 225 -15.36 -0.22 -18.85
N ARG A 226 -14.80 -1.30 -19.38
CA ARG A 226 -15.57 -2.48 -19.74
C ARG A 226 -15.73 -3.38 -18.52
N LEU A 227 -16.96 -3.62 -18.09
CA LEU A 227 -17.30 -4.58 -17.05
C LEU A 227 -17.85 -5.87 -17.67
N THR A 228 -17.33 -7.01 -17.23
CA THR A 228 -17.86 -8.34 -17.57
C THR A 228 -18.19 -9.11 -16.30
N ALA A 229 -19.47 -9.37 -16.05
CA ALA A 229 -19.95 -10.17 -14.93
C ALA A 229 -20.54 -11.49 -15.43
N SER A 230 -20.19 -12.62 -14.80
CA SER A 230 -20.56 -13.94 -15.34
C SER A 230 -20.71 -15.02 -14.27
N PHE A 231 -21.82 -15.76 -14.31
CA PHE A 231 -21.96 -17.05 -13.62
C PHE A 231 -21.52 -18.23 -14.48
N TYR A 232 -21.32 -18.03 -15.79
CA TYR A 232 -20.97 -19.13 -16.70
C TYR A 232 -19.47 -19.51 -16.63
N ALA A 233 -18.60 -18.51 -16.49
CA ALA A 233 -17.16 -18.69 -16.46
C ALA A 233 -16.75 -19.41 -15.16
N PRO A 234 -15.97 -20.50 -15.21
CA PRO A 234 -15.69 -21.32 -14.04
C PRO A 234 -14.69 -20.65 -13.07
N HIS A 235 -14.74 -21.03 -11.79
CA HIS A 235 -13.91 -20.52 -10.68
C HIS A 235 -12.39 -20.50 -10.91
N ARG A 236 -11.88 -21.36 -11.80
CA ARG A 236 -10.45 -21.48 -12.10
C ARG A 236 -10.06 -20.90 -13.46
N SER A 237 -10.86 -19.99 -13.99
CA SER A 237 -10.48 -19.22 -15.19
C SER A 237 -9.27 -18.34 -14.88
N ARG A 238 -8.48 -18.00 -15.92
CA ARG A 238 -7.29 -17.16 -15.78
C ARG A 238 -7.65 -15.76 -15.26
N GLU A 239 -8.61 -15.12 -15.91
CA GLU A 239 -9.28 -13.94 -15.39
C GLU A 239 -10.56 -14.41 -14.71
N PHE A 240 -10.68 -14.18 -13.39
CA PHE A 240 -11.87 -14.55 -12.62
C PHE A 240 -12.46 -13.29 -11.98
N TYR A 241 -11.77 -12.77 -10.96
CA TYR A 241 -11.93 -11.39 -10.50
C TYR A 241 -10.66 -10.64 -10.86
N GLY A 242 -10.74 -9.69 -11.78
CA GLY A 242 -9.57 -8.98 -12.29
C GLY A 242 -9.91 -7.53 -12.64
N LEU A 243 -8.96 -6.63 -12.46
CA LEU A 243 -9.09 -5.23 -12.86
C LEU A 243 -7.79 -4.73 -13.46
N GLU A 244 -7.84 -4.37 -14.74
CA GLU A 244 -6.73 -3.73 -15.44
C GLU A 244 -7.11 -2.28 -15.76
N LEU A 245 -6.20 -1.35 -15.52
CA LEU A 245 -6.39 0.09 -15.73
C LEU A 245 -5.21 0.64 -16.52
N HIS A 246 -5.51 1.46 -17.53
CA HIS A 246 -4.53 2.00 -18.47
C HIS A 246 -4.58 3.52 -18.45
N GLY A 247 -3.43 4.13 -18.18
CA GLY A 247 -3.18 5.54 -18.41
C GLY A 247 -2.11 5.77 -19.47
N ASP A 248 -1.87 7.04 -19.76
CA ASP A 248 -0.94 7.48 -20.81
C ASP A 248 0.49 6.94 -20.63
N ASP A 249 0.91 6.71 -19.38
CA ASP A 249 2.30 6.40 -19.03
C ASP A 249 2.51 5.00 -18.41
N GLY A 250 1.43 4.29 -18.11
CA GLY A 250 1.52 2.96 -17.52
C GLY A 250 0.18 2.30 -17.29
N SER A 251 0.23 1.04 -16.88
CA SER A 251 -0.93 0.20 -16.59
C SER A 251 -0.81 -0.46 -15.23
N LEU A 252 -1.94 -0.62 -14.55
CA LEU A 252 -2.05 -1.31 -13.27
C LEU A 252 -2.95 -2.54 -13.46
N TYR A 253 -2.48 -3.69 -12.99
CA TYR A 253 -3.29 -4.89 -12.91
C TYR A 253 -3.48 -5.28 -11.44
N LEU A 254 -4.74 -5.52 -11.07
CA LEU A 254 -5.15 -6.05 -9.78
C LEU A 254 -5.86 -7.39 -9.99
N ARG A 255 -5.24 -8.45 -9.47
CA ARG A 255 -5.82 -9.78 -9.39
C ARG A 255 -6.67 -9.89 -8.12
N GLY A 256 -7.94 -10.22 -8.30
CA GLY A 256 -8.89 -10.48 -7.22
C GLY A 256 -9.51 -9.21 -6.64
N THR A 257 -10.41 -8.55 -7.37
CA THR A 257 -11.12 -7.36 -6.86
C THR A 257 -11.93 -7.63 -5.58
N GLY A 258 -12.44 -8.86 -5.40
CA GLY A 258 -13.08 -9.35 -4.18
C GLY A 258 -12.17 -10.17 -3.25
N ALA A 259 -10.85 -10.18 -3.45
CA ALA A 259 -9.95 -10.96 -2.60
C ALA A 259 -9.87 -10.36 -1.18
N MET A 260 -10.03 -11.22 -0.18
CA MET A 260 -9.97 -10.84 1.24
C MET A 260 -8.57 -10.99 1.84
N ALA A 261 -7.67 -11.72 1.19
CA ALA A 261 -6.30 -11.91 1.60
C ALA A 261 -5.33 -11.27 0.59
N ASP A 262 -4.13 -10.97 1.07
CA ASP A 262 -3.08 -10.38 0.26
C ASP A 262 -2.27 -11.45 -0.49
N SER A 263 -1.61 -11.05 -1.58
CA SER A 263 -0.60 -11.81 -2.29
C SER A 263 0.47 -10.89 -2.86
N THR A 264 1.71 -11.38 -2.93
CA THR A 264 2.84 -10.66 -3.53
C THR A 264 2.61 -10.33 -5.01
N THR A 265 1.82 -11.13 -5.71
CA THR A 265 1.48 -10.98 -7.14
C THR A 265 0.07 -10.44 -7.37
N ALA A 266 -0.62 -9.96 -6.32
CA ALA A 266 -1.96 -9.41 -6.46
C ALA A 266 -1.99 -8.10 -7.25
N VAL A 267 -0.96 -7.27 -7.08
CA VAL A 267 -0.85 -5.95 -7.72
C VAL A 267 0.38 -5.93 -8.59
N GLN A 268 0.22 -5.52 -9.84
CA GLN A 268 1.30 -5.42 -10.81
C GLN A 268 1.25 -4.08 -11.53
N TYR A 269 2.41 -3.56 -11.91
CA TYR A 269 2.54 -2.33 -12.67
C TYR A 269 3.36 -2.55 -13.93
N GLY A 270 2.83 -2.11 -15.06
CA GLY A 270 3.51 -2.11 -16.35
C GLY A 270 3.71 -0.68 -16.83
N ARG A 271 4.92 -0.15 -16.70
CA ARG A 271 5.27 1.14 -17.34
C ARG A 271 5.20 0.99 -18.85
N VAL A 272 4.79 2.02 -19.59
CA VAL A 272 4.81 1.99 -21.07
C VAL A 272 6.17 1.53 -21.60
N GLY A 273 6.15 0.52 -22.46
CA GLY A 273 7.35 -0.09 -23.05
C GLY A 273 8.10 -1.08 -22.15
N ARG A 274 7.58 -1.40 -20.96
CA ARG A 274 8.15 -2.40 -20.03
C ARG A 274 7.10 -3.47 -19.71
N GLU A 275 7.58 -4.66 -19.34
CA GLU A 275 6.71 -5.73 -18.83
C GLU A 275 6.15 -5.38 -17.45
N TYR A 276 5.05 -6.04 -17.09
CA TYR A 276 4.50 -5.95 -15.75
C TYR A 276 5.49 -6.48 -14.71
N ILE A 277 5.62 -5.74 -13.61
CA ILE A 277 6.36 -6.17 -12.43
C ILE A 277 5.42 -6.24 -11.23
N ASP A 278 5.61 -7.27 -10.40
CA ASP A 278 4.88 -7.42 -9.15
C ASP A 278 5.21 -6.28 -8.19
N ALA A 279 4.17 -5.77 -7.52
CA ALA A 279 4.27 -4.73 -6.52
C ALA A 279 3.78 -5.24 -5.15
N PRO A 280 4.65 -5.95 -4.39
CA PRO A 280 4.29 -6.57 -3.11
C PRO A 280 4.10 -5.54 -1.98
N ALA A 281 3.49 -5.99 -0.87
CA ALA A 281 3.37 -5.17 0.34
C ALA A 281 4.74 -4.90 0.97
N GLN A 282 4.91 -3.70 1.50
CA GLN A 282 6.13 -3.26 2.21
C GLN A 282 5.94 -3.18 3.73
N HIS A 283 4.76 -3.55 4.20
CA HIS A 283 4.38 -3.61 5.61
C HIS A 283 3.53 -4.85 5.85
N PRO A 284 3.51 -5.39 7.08
CA PRO A 284 2.64 -6.50 7.43
C PRO A 284 1.20 -6.17 7.08
N THR A 285 0.56 -7.09 6.35
CA THR A 285 -0.84 -6.98 5.99
C THR A 285 -1.65 -7.91 6.84
N GLN A 286 -2.79 -7.43 7.31
CA GLN A 286 -3.81 -8.28 7.91
C GLN A 286 -4.83 -8.67 6.83
N PRO A 287 -5.39 -9.89 6.89
CA PRO A 287 -6.55 -10.23 6.11
C PRO A 287 -7.67 -9.20 6.33
N TYR A 288 -8.49 -9.00 5.30
CA TYR A 288 -9.69 -8.20 5.39
C TYR A 288 -10.59 -8.74 6.51
N ARG A 289 -11.09 -7.84 7.34
CA ARG A 289 -12.00 -8.11 8.44
C ARG A 289 -13.41 -7.69 8.03
N TYR A 290 -14.38 -8.62 8.04
CA TYR A 290 -15.77 -8.34 7.67
C TYR A 290 -16.41 -7.31 8.60
N LEU A 291 -16.05 -7.32 9.88
CA LEU A 291 -16.58 -6.41 10.88
C LEU A 291 -15.89 -5.03 10.83
N GLY A 292 -14.73 -4.89 10.18
CA GLY A 292 -13.97 -3.64 10.11
C GLY A 292 -14.75 -2.42 9.58
N PRO A 293 -15.49 -2.55 8.45
CA PRO A 293 -16.37 -1.47 7.98
C PRO A 293 -17.52 -1.15 8.95
N VAL A 294 -18.02 -2.14 9.70
CA VAL A 294 -19.06 -1.96 10.72
C VAL A 294 -18.49 -1.19 11.92
N GLU A 295 -17.29 -1.55 12.37
CA GLU A 295 -16.54 -0.83 13.42
C GLU A 295 -16.29 0.63 13.02
N SER A 296 -15.91 0.86 11.75
CA SER A 296 -15.68 2.21 11.21
C SER A 296 -16.97 3.04 11.17
N LEU A 297 -18.10 2.43 10.78
CA LEU A 297 -19.41 3.07 10.82
C LEU A 297 -19.81 3.42 12.26
N ALA A 298 -19.68 2.48 13.20
CA ALA A 298 -19.97 2.69 14.62
C ALA A 298 -19.09 3.80 15.22
N ALA A 299 -17.80 3.83 14.87
CA ALA A 299 -16.89 4.89 15.32
C ALA A 299 -17.32 6.28 14.81
N SER A 300 -17.88 6.38 13.60
CA SER A 300 -18.43 7.64 13.08
C SER A 300 -19.62 8.14 13.91
N VAL A 301 -20.49 7.23 14.35
CA VAL A 301 -21.62 7.52 15.22
C VAL A 301 -21.14 7.98 16.60
N ILE A 302 -20.19 7.26 17.20
CA ILE A 302 -19.63 7.58 18.53
C ILE A 302 -18.99 8.98 18.52
N ARG A 303 -18.35 9.38 17.43
CA ARG A 303 -17.77 10.73 17.26
C ARG A 303 -18.81 11.83 17.02
N GLY A 304 -20.10 11.50 16.91
CA GLY A 304 -21.17 12.46 16.63
C GLY A 304 -21.28 12.88 15.17
N THR A 305 -20.64 12.16 14.25
CA THR A 305 -20.69 12.41 12.80
C THR A 305 -21.13 11.15 12.05
N PRO A 306 -22.41 10.76 12.12
CA PRO A 306 -22.92 9.52 11.51
C PRO A 306 -22.63 9.49 10.00
N SER A 307 -21.79 8.54 9.57
CA SER A 307 -21.37 8.44 8.18
C SER A 307 -22.43 7.76 7.31
N ARG A 308 -22.54 8.24 6.07
CA ARG A 308 -23.36 7.61 5.00
C ARG A 308 -22.53 7.29 3.77
N MET A 309 -21.21 7.40 3.86
CA MET A 309 -20.30 7.33 2.70
C MET A 309 -20.44 6.01 1.95
N THR A 310 -20.32 4.87 2.64
CA THR A 310 -20.45 3.55 2.01
C THR A 310 -21.90 3.23 1.64
N GLY A 311 -22.89 3.79 2.34
CA GLY A 311 -24.30 3.73 1.92
C GLY A 311 -24.56 4.45 0.59
N ARG A 312 -24.00 5.65 0.41
CA ARG A 312 -24.08 6.42 -0.85
C ARG A 312 -23.44 5.66 -2.00
N ARG A 313 -22.26 5.08 -1.76
CA ARG A 313 -21.60 4.18 -2.71
C ARG A 313 -22.48 2.99 -3.06
N GLY A 314 -23.09 2.34 -2.06
CA GLY A 314 -24.01 1.23 -2.25
C GLY A 314 -25.20 1.59 -3.14
N ALA A 315 -25.86 2.72 -2.88
CA ALA A 315 -26.98 3.19 -3.71
C ALA A 315 -26.55 3.52 -5.15
N HIS A 316 -25.39 4.18 -5.30
CA HIS A 316 -24.83 4.47 -6.62
C HIS A 316 -24.52 3.19 -7.40
N ILE A 317 -23.95 2.16 -6.75
CA ILE A 317 -23.71 0.87 -7.39
C ILE A 317 -25.02 0.22 -7.84
N VAL A 318 -26.09 0.30 -7.04
CA VAL A 318 -27.42 -0.20 -7.45
C VAL A 318 -27.93 0.53 -8.69
N ALA A 319 -27.80 1.86 -8.73
CA ALA A 319 -28.18 2.66 -9.90
C ALA A 319 -27.36 2.30 -11.15
N VAL A 320 -26.05 2.04 -11.00
CA VAL A 320 -25.23 1.51 -12.10
C VAL A 320 -25.79 0.18 -12.59
N CYS A 321 -26.17 -0.72 -11.68
CA CYS A 321 -26.70 -2.02 -12.06
C CYS A 321 -28.03 -1.91 -12.81
N ASN A 322 -28.99 -1.12 -12.30
CA ASN A 322 -30.27 -0.90 -12.98
C ASN A 322 -30.10 -0.18 -14.33
N ALA A 323 -29.15 0.75 -14.45
CA ALA A 323 -28.82 1.40 -15.72
C ALA A 323 -28.19 0.43 -16.74
N ILE A 324 -27.38 -0.53 -16.30
CA ILE A 324 -26.84 -1.59 -17.15
C ILE A 324 -27.96 -2.48 -17.70
N GLU A 325 -28.90 -2.89 -16.84
CA GLU A 325 -30.05 -3.70 -17.24
C GLU A 325 -30.91 -2.94 -18.26
N THR A 326 -31.24 -1.68 -17.97
CA THR A 326 -32.03 -0.82 -18.87
C THR A 326 -31.33 -0.61 -20.21
N ALA A 327 -30.02 -0.34 -20.22
CA ALA A 327 -29.23 -0.19 -21.46
C ALA A 327 -29.18 -1.50 -22.28
N ALA A 328 -29.13 -2.66 -21.61
CA ALA A 328 -29.13 -3.95 -22.30
C ALA A 328 -30.50 -4.30 -22.92
N GLU A 329 -31.59 -3.90 -22.27
CA GLU A 329 -32.95 -4.12 -22.76
C GLU A 329 -33.31 -3.16 -23.92
N THR A 330 -32.94 -1.89 -23.80
CA THR A 330 -33.31 -0.84 -24.76
C THR A 330 -32.32 -0.71 -25.91
N GLY A 331 -31.05 -1.06 -25.68
CA GLY A 331 -29.93 -0.75 -26.59
C GLY A 331 -29.52 0.72 -26.59
N GLU A 332 -30.04 1.53 -25.65
CA GLU A 332 -29.73 2.95 -25.51
C GLU A 332 -28.74 3.20 -24.35
N SER A 333 -28.18 4.41 -24.31
CA SER A 333 -27.26 4.82 -23.24
C SER A 333 -28.04 5.39 -22.06
N GLU A 334 -27.65 5.02 -20.84
CA GLU A 334 -28.32 5.40 -19.60
C GLU A 334 -27.44 6.29 -18.73
N THR A 335 -28.01 7.37 -18.19
CA THR A 335 -27.34 8.21 -17.19
C THR A 335 -27.49 7.62 -15.80
N VAL A 336 -26.49 7.79 -14.94
CA VAL A 336 -26.50 7.22 -13.58
C VAL A 336 -26.48 8.34 -12.53
N SER A 337 -27.37 8.24 -11.54
CA SER A 337 -27.42 9.15 -10.40
C SER A 337 -26.24 8.90 -9.43
N ASP A 338 -25.55 9.95 -8.98
CA ASP A 338 -24.36 9.83 -8.11
C ASP A 338 -24.66 9.53 -6.63
N TYR A 339 -25.86 9.86 -6.14
CA TYR A 339 -26.25 9.80 -4.73
C TYR A 339 -25.28 10.49 -3.76
N GLY A 340 -24.53 11.49 -4.23
CA GLY A 340 -23.50 12.18 -3.47
C GLY A 340 -22.32 11.28 -3.08
N THR A 341 -22.08 10.18 -3.81
CA THR A 341 -20.84 9.41 -3.72
C THR A 341 -19.69 10.22 -4.32
N ALA A 342 -18.48 9.98 -3.83
CA ALA A 342 -17.27 10.60 -4.34
C ALA A 342 -16.12 9.61 -4.27
N ALA A 343 -15.02 9.93 -4.96
CA ALA A 343 -13.76 9.23 -4.77
C ALA A 343 -13.29 9.40 -3.32
N ASP A 344 -12.72 8.34 -2.77
CA ASP A 344 -12.10 8.33 -1.46
C ASP A 344 -10.83 9.18 -1.47
N SER A 345 -10.56 9.85 -0.37
CA SER A 345 -9.31 10.59 -0.20
C SER A 345 -8.15 9.61 -0.07
N THR A 346 -7.18 9.65 -0.98
CA THR A 346 -5.94 8.90 -0.78
C THR A 346 -5.07 9.58 0.29
N PRO A 347 -4.54 8.85 1.27
CA PRO A 347 -3.61 9.42 2.24
C PRO A 347 -2.41 10.07 1.54
N PRO A 348 -1.91 11.21 2.06
CA PRO A 348 -0.73 11.83 1.49
C PRO A 348 0.47 10.86 1.55
N PRO A 349 1.34 10.88 0.53
CA PRO A 349 2.53 10.05 0.53
C PRO A 349 3.41 10.43 1.72
N THR A 350 3.58 9.50 2.64
CA THR A 350 4.35 9.70 3.87
C THR A 350 5.83 9.49 3.58
N VAL A 351 6.42 10.40 2.79
CA VAL A 351 7.81 10.26 2.34
C VAL A 351 8.58 11.59 2.38
N THR A 352 7.94 12.73 2.15
CA THR A 352 8.63 14.03 2.24
C THR A 352 8.68 14.51 3.70
N PRO A 353 9.87 14.68 4.32
CA PRO A 353 9.96 15.13 5.71
C PRO A 353 9.67 16.64 5.84
N ASP A 354 9.13 17.02 7.00
CA ASP A 354 9.06 18.41 7.43
C ASP A 354 10.46 18.97 7.67
N ARG A 355 10.64 20.27 7.42
CA ARG A 355 11.93 20.95 7.63
C ARG A 355 12.23 21.22 9.10
N ASP A 356 11.18 21.41 9.90
CA ASP A 356 11.27 21.89 11.28
C ASP A 356 11.33 20.74 12.29
N TRP A 357 11.95 19.61 11.93
CA TRP A 357 12.12 18.48 12.82
C TRP A 357 13.00 18.87 14.03
N ASP A 358 12.43 18.77 15.23
CA ASP A 358 13.07 19.24 16.47
C ASP A 358 13.99 18.21 17.15
N GLY A 359 14.12 17.01 16.58
CA GLY A 359 14.88 15.91 17.18
C GLY A 359 14.11 15.04 18.17
N SER A 360 12.81 15.26 18.37
CA SER A 360 11.98 14.39 19.19
C SER A 360 11.66 13.07 18.49
N ARG A 361 11.44 12.03 19.30
CA ARG A 361 11.05 10.71 18.80
C ARG A 361 9.67 10.74 18.15
N GLU A 362 8.78 11.57 18.66
CA GLU A 362 7.42 11.76 18.17
C GLU A 362 7.39 12.39 16.77
N GLN A 363 8.38 13.24 16.46
CA GLN A 363 8.53 13.88 15.15
C GLN A 363 9.54 13.18 14.23
N ALA A 364 10.11 12.04 14.64
CA ALA A 364 11.09 11.30 13.85
C ALA A 364 10.61 11.11 12.41
N ILE A 365 11.51 11.34 11.45
CA ILE A 365 11.14 11.27 10.03
C ILE A 365 10.59 9.87 9.69
N ARG A 366 9.57 9.86 8.84
CA ARG A 366 8.97 8.62 8.36
C ARG A 366 9.64 8.21 7.06
N LEU A 367 10.25 7.03 7.08
CA LEU A 367 10.89 6.44 5.92
C LEU A 367 10.10 5.21 5.45
N PRO A 368 10.15 4.88 4.15
CA PRO A 368 9.77 3.56 3.67
C PRO A 368 10.50 2.45 4.45
N ALA A 369 9.87 1.29 4.59
CA ALA A 369 10.45 0.16 5.33
C ALA A 369 11.76 -0.34 4.71
N ILE A 370 11.96 -0.15 3.41
CA ILE A 370 13.13 -0.56 2.63
C ILE A 370 13.41 0.49 1.56
N GLY A 371 14.68 0.67 1.22
CA GLY A 371 15.10 1.51 0.10
C GLY A 371 15.97 0.76 -0.90
N PHE A 372 16.41 1.47 -1.93
CA PHE A 372 17.21 0.91 -3.01
C PHE A 372 18.58 1.58 -3.09
N GLY A 373 19.65 0.80 -2.96
CA GLY A 373 21.02 1.27 -3.14
C GLY A 373 21.34 1.59 -4.60
N CYS A 374 21.75 2.83 -4.89
CA CYS A 374 22.09 3.27 -6.25
C CYS A 374 23.60 3.22 -6.57
N SER A 375 24.42 2.65 -5.67
CA SER A 375 25.84 2.38 -5.92
C SER A 375 26.03 1.53 -7.18
N ARG A 376 27.12 1.81 -7.91
CA ARG A 376 27.51 1.09 -9.13
C ARG A 376 28.55 0.00 -8.90
N TYR A 377 29.23 0.02 -7.75
CA TYR A 377 30.31 -0.91 -7.48
C TYR A 377 29.73 -2.24 -6.98
N ARG A 378 30.01 -3.32 -7.72
CA ARG A 378 29.54 -4.67 -7.41
C ARG A 378 30.61 -5.68 -7.82
N ASP A 379 31.02 -6.53 -6.88
CA ASP A 379 31.93 -7.66 -7.10
C ASP A 379 33.20 -7.26 -7.89
N GLY A 380 33.83 -6.13 -7.51
CA GLY A 380 35.06 -5.65 -8.15
C GLY A 380 34.86 -4.86 -9.45
N THR A 381 33.62 -4.64 -9.89
CA THR A 381 33.32 -3.98 -11.18
C THR A 381 32.28 -2.88 -11.05
N TYR A 382 32.29 -1.94 -12.00
CA TYR A 382 31.26 -0.91 -12.13
C TYR A 382 30.19 -1.34 -13.12
N ILE A 383 28.93 -1.36 -12.67
CA ILE A 383 27.78 -1.72 -13.49
C ILE A 383 26.84 -0.54 -13.73
N ASP A 384 26.12 -0.56 -14.85
CA ASP A 384 24.98 0.34 -15.05
C ASP A 384 23.80 -0.10 -14.18
N ARG A 385 23.13 0.86 -13.57
CA ARG A 385 22.02 0.65 -12.63
C ARG A 385 20.69 1.19 -13.13
N ALA A 386 20.67 1.88 -14.28
CA ALA A 386 19.48 2.59 -14.76
C ALA A 386 18.23 1.68 -14.81
N ASP A 387 18.32 0.52 -15.45
CA ASP A 387 17.19 -0.40 -15.56
C ASP A 387 16.75 -0.99 -14.23
N SER A 388 17.70 -1.27 -13.33
CA SER A 388 17.37 -1.79 -12.00
C SER A 388 16.73 -0.74 -11.09
N ILE A 389 17.12 0.54 -11.23
CA ILE A 389 16.50 1.65 -10.49
C ILE A 389 15.08 1.88 -11.02
N ALA A 390 14.89 1.85 -12.34
CA ALA A 390 13.55 1.93 -12.94
C ALA A 390 12.66 0.76 -12.47
N ALA A 391 13.16 -0.47 -12.53
CA ALA A 391 12.44 -1.66 -12.04
C ALA A 391 12.10 -1.57 -10.55
N ALA A 392 13.00 -1.03 -9.71
CA ALA A 392 12.71 -0.81 -8.30
C ALA A 392 11.56 0.21 -8.10
N LEU A 393 11.58 1.34 -8.81
CA LEU A 393 10.50 2.31 -8.73
C LEU A 393 9.16 1.74 -9.21
N ASP A 394 9.19 0.93 -10.29
CA ASP A 394 8.04 0.24 -10.85
C ASP A 394 7.46 -0.78 -9.85
N ALA A 395 8.31 -1.59 -9.21
CA ALA A 395 7.92 -2.57 -8.19
C ALA A 395 7.38 -1.93 -6.90
N GLY A 396 7.71 -0.66 -6.61
CA GLY A 396 7.15 0.04 -5.45
C GLY A 396 8.15 0.69 -4.51
N TYR A 397 9.46 0.64 -4.77
CA TYR A 397 10.44 1.33 -3.92
C TYR A 397 10.18 2.85 -3.90
N ARG A 398 10.30 3.46 -2.72
CA ARG A 398 10.10 4.91 -2.52
C ARG A 398 11.26 5.58 -1.78
N LEU A 399 12.39 4.90 -1.60
CA LEU A 399 13.63 5.50 -1.06
C LEU A 399 14.77 5.13 -2.01
N LEU A 400 15.43 6.13 -2.59
CA LEU A 400 16.63 5.97 -3.39
C LEU A 400 17.85 6.49 -2.63
N ASP A 401 18.85 5.64 -2.48
CA ASP A 401 20.10 5.96 -1.81
C ASP A 401 21.18 6.33 -2.85
N SER A 402 21.44 7.63 -2.99
CA SER A 402 22.39 8.20 -3.93
C SER A 402 23.61 8.81 -3.23
N ALA A 403 24.66 9.07 -4.00
CA ALA A 403 25.84 9.83 -3.62
C ALA A 403 26.53 10.36 -4.88
N GLU A 404 27.16 11.53 -4.81
CA GLU A 404 27.94 12.06 -5.94
C GLU A 404 29.10 11.11 -6.34
N LEU A 405 29.62 10.34 -5.37
CA LEU A 405 30.61 9.29 -5.60
C LEU A 405 30.12 8.25 -6.61
N TYR A 406 28.83 7.95 -6.60
CA TYR A 406 28.28 6.98 -7.54
C TYR A 406 28.28 7.56 -8.96
N GLY A 407 28.26 8.89 -9.14
CA GLY A 407 28.46 9.54 -10.43
C GLY A 407 27.38 9.24 -11.48
N ASN A 408 26.24 8.69 -11.07
CA ASN A 408 25.11 8.30 -11.92
C ASN A 408 23.83 9.10 -11.64
N GLU A 409 23.93 10.23 -10.93
CA GLU A 409 22.79 11.07 -10.55
C GLU A 409 21.99 11.58 -11.75
N HIS A 410 22.63 11.93 -12.88
CA HIS A 410 21.92 12.24 -14.14
C HIS A 410 21.09 11.08 -14.71
N ARG A 411 21.45 9.83 -14.40
CA ARG A 411 20.66 8.66 -14.83
C ARG A 411 19.42 8.55 -13.98
N ILE A 412 19.56 8.74 -12.66
CA ILE A 412 18.45 8.78 -11.72
C ILE A 412 17.51 9.94 -12.07
N GLY A 413 18.04 11.13 -12.31
CA GLY A 413 17.25 12.30 -12.72
C GLY A 413 16.45 12.05 -14.00
N ARG A 414 17.06 11.44 -15.03
CA ARG A 414 16.33 11.04 -16.24
C ARG A 414 15.22 10.03 -15.97
N ILE A 415 15.42 9.07 -15.06
CA ILE A 415 14.40 8.09 -14.69
C ILE A 415 13.24 8.76 -13.95
N LEU A 416 13.54 9.69 -13.03
CA LEU A 416 12.53 10.42 -12.26
C LEU A 416 11.74 11.43 -13.11
N ALA A 417 12.37 12.00 -14.14
CA ALA A 417 11.72 12.90 -15.09
C ALA A 417 10.99 12.16 -16.22
N ALA A 418 11.20 10.85 -16.37
CA ALA A 418 10.55 10.08 -17.42
C ALA A 418 9.05 9.87 -17.11
N PRO A 419 8.19 9.87 -18.14
CA PRO A 419 6.81 9.41 -17.96
C PRO A 419 6.79 8.00 -17.38
N GLY A 420 5.82 7.73 -16.50
CA GLY A 420 5.76 6.44 -15.81
C GLY A 420 6.44 6.42 -14.44
N ALA A 421 7.19 7.49 -14.10
CA ALA A 421 7.83 7.63 -12.81
C ALA A 421 6.84 8.14 -11.74
N PRO A 422 7.01 7.75 -10.46
CA PRO A 422 6.25 8.36 -9.37
C PRO A 422 6.48 9.87 -9.28
N ASP A 423 5.45 10.59 -8.84
CA ASP A 423 5.59 11.99 -8.41
C ASP A 423 6.78 12.17 -7.47
N ARG A 424 7.60 13.21 -7.69
CA ARG A 424 8.80 13.49 -6.87
C ARG A 424 8.51 13.53 -5.37
N ARG A 425 7.34 14.03 -4.95
CA ARG A 425 6.91 14.12 -3.53
C ARG A 425 6.68 12.75 -2.88
N ARG A 426 6.64 11.68 -3.69
CA ARG A 426 6.42 10.30 -3.26
C ARG A 426 7.70 9.50 -3.13
N VAL A 427 8.84 10.06 -3.50
CA VAL A 427 10.15 9.39 -3.43
C VAL A 427 11.06 10.14 -2.47
N PHE A 428 11.65 9.44 -1.51
CA PHE A 428 12.71 9.94 -0.65
C PHE A 428 14.04 9.81 -1.39
N ILE A 429 14.72 10.93 -1.60
CA ILE A 429 16.07 10.94 -2.18
C ILE A 429 17.08 11.28 -1.09
N LEU A 430 17.90 10.28 -0.74
CA LEU A 430 19.06 10.45 0.12
C LEU A 430 20.28 10.75 -0.77
N GLY A 431 20.87 11.93 -0.64
CA GLY A 431 22.12 12.29 -1.28
C GLY A 431 23.28 12.32 -0.29
N LYS A 432 24.52 12.22 -0.78
CA LYS A 432 25.71 12.28 0.08
C LYS A 432 26.84 13.08 -0.55
N VAL A 433 27.53 13.87 0.26
CA VAL A 433 28.78 14.54 -0.10
C VAL A 433 29.98 13.64 0.18
N TRP A 434 30.89 13.52 -0.79
CA TRP A 434 32.10 12.70 -0.65
C TRP A 434 33.22 13.42 0.11
N ARG A 435 34.15 12.62 0.62
CA ARG A 435 35.26 13.00 1.50
C ARG A 435 36.16 14.12 0.97
N THR A 436 36.27 14.24 -0.35
CA THR A 436 37.10 15.24 -1.02
C THR A 436 36.41 16.61 -1.16
N ASN A 437 35.17 16.75 -0.69
CA ASN A 437 34.35 17.96 -0.80
C ASN A 437 33.92 18.54 0.56
N HIS A 438 34.63 18.23 1.65
CA HIS A 438 34.26 18.65 3.02
C HIS A 438 34.41 20.15 3.31
N ARG A 439 35.26 20.87 2.56
CA ARG A 439 35.36 22.35 2.66
C ARG A 439 34.10 23.01 2.10
N ARG A 440 33.67 24.11 2.73
CA ARG A 440 32.40 24.80 2.46
C ARG A 440 32.13 25.06 0.97
N GLU A 441 33.12 25.61 0.26
CA GLU A 441 32.98 25.96 -1.16
C GLU A 441 32.79 24.73 -2.06
N HIS A 442 33.50 23.64 -1.77
CA HIS A 442 33.39 22.38 -2.50
C HIS A 442 32.07 21.68 -2.17
N MET A 443 31.66 21.66 -0.90
CA MET A 443 30.40 21.07 -0.46
C MET A 443 29.18 21.76 -1.10
N LEU A 444 29.17 23.10 -1.13
CA LEU A 444 28.12 23.87 -1.81
C LEU A 444 28.07 23.52 -3.30
N THR A 445 29.22 23.44 -3.94
CA THR A 445 29.31 23.11 -5.38
C THR A 445 28.84 21.67 -5.65
N ALA A 446 29.26 20.71 -4.81
CA ALA A 446 28.90 19.30 -4.89
C ALA A 446 27.39 19.11 -4.74
N CYS A 447 26.80 19.63 -3.66
CA CYS A 447 25.35 19.53 -3.42
C CYS A 447 24.55 20.16 -4.56
N ARG A 448 24.93 21.37 -5.02
CA ARG A 448 24.24 22.02 -6.14
C ARG A 448 24.34 21.21 -7.42
N SER A 449 25.51 20.67 -7.73
CA SER A 449 25.72 19.84 -8.93
C SER A 449 24.89 18.56 -8.88
N SER A 450 24.79 17.92 -7.71
CA SER A 450 23.94 16.73 -7.53
C SER A 450 22.46 17.04 -7.70
N LEU A 451 21.97 18.17 -7.16
CA LEU A 451 20.60 18.64 -7.38
C LEU A 451 20.31 18.89 -8.86
N ASP A 452 21.23 19.55 -9.57
CA ASP A 452 21.12 19.84 -11.00
C ASP A 452 21.12 18.54 -11.84
N GLU A 453 21.99 17.57 -11.53
CA GLU A 453 22.04 16.29 -12.25
C GLU A 453 20.79 15.43 -11.97
N LEU A 454 20.25 15.46 -10.75
CA LEU A 454 18.99 14.79 -10.40
C LEU A 454 17.76 15.51 -10.97
N GLY A 455 17.87 16.80 -11.30
CA GLY A 455 16.74 17.63 -11.72
C GLY A 455 15.73 17.88 -10.60
N ILE A 456 16.20 18.07 -9.35
CA ILE A 456 15.35 18.30 -8.18
C ILE A 456 15.77 19.58 -7.44
N ASP A 457 14.82 20.23 -6.77
CA ASP A 457 15.10 21.49 -6.05
C ASP A 457 15.77 21.28 -4.68
N ALA A 458 15.49 20.13 -4.06
CA ALA A 458 16.02 19.78 -2.74
C ALA A 458 16.09 18.26 -2.55
N PHE A 459 17.06 17.84 -1.73
CA PHE A 459 17.10 16.50 -1.15
C PHE A 459 16.09 16.36 -0.01
N ASP A 460 15.58 15.15 0.20
CA ASP A 460 14.80 14.84 1.40
C ASP A 460 15.75 14.68 2.60
N CYS A 461 16.91 14.08 2.38
CA CYS A 461 18.05 14.11 3.28
C CYS A 461 19.35 14.22 2.48
N TYR A 462 20.27 15.07 2.94
CA TYR A 462 21.64 15.14 2.42
C TYR A 462 22.60 14.84 3.56
N ALA A 463 23.46 13.85 3.36
CA ALA A 463 24.28 13.29 4.41
C ALA A 463 25.78 13.42 4.13
N LEU A 464 26.55 13.40 5.22
CA LEU A 464 27.99 13.19 5.15
C LEU A 464 28.29 11.74 4.79
N HIS A 465 29.04 11.45 3.71
CA HIS A 465 29.29 10.05 3.32
C HIS A 465 30.26 9.33 4.28
N TRP A 466 31.27 10.03 4.80
CA TRP A 466 32.24 9.53 5.77
C TRP A 466 32.78 10.70 6.59
N PRO A 467 33.15 10.51 7.88
CA PRO A 467 33.63 11.60 8.73
C PRO A 467 35.03 12.11 8.38
N GLU A 468 35.91 11.28 7.80
CA GLU A 468 37.27 11.67 7.44
C GLU A 468 37.31 12.56 6.18
N ALA A 469 38.04 13.68 6.25
CA ALA A 469 38.23 14.59 5.12
C ALA A 469 39.48 14.22 4.30
N LEU A 470 39.34 14.28 2.98
CA LEU A 470 40.42 14.03 2.01
C LEU A 470 40.73 15.27 1.19
N ALA A 471 41.95 15.33 0.65
CA ALA A 471 42.37 16.43 -0.21
C ALA A 471 41.47 16.58 -1.45
N HIS A 472 41.05 17.81 -1.73
CA HIS A 472 40.22 18.07 -2.89
C HIS A 472 41.02 17.96 -4.20
N ARG A 473 40.53 17.17 -5.16
CA ARG A 473 41.15 16.98 -6.49
C ARG A 473 40.28 17.44 -7.66
N GLY A 474 39.11 18.01 -7.39
CA GLY A 474 38.18 18.52 -8.38
C GLY A 474 36.78 17.92 -8.28
N SER A 475 35.92 18.30 -9.23
CA SER A 475 34.51 17.88 -9.26
C SER A 475 34.34 16.38 -9.57
N LEU A 476 33.38 15.77 -8.85
CA LEU A 476 32.91 14.40 -9.06
C LEU A 476 31.71 14.31 -10.02
N THR A 477 31.28 15.42 -10.62
CA THR A 477 30.18 15.43 -11.58
C THR A 477 30.45 14.45 -12.73
N ARG A 478 29.46 13.59 -12.99
CA ARG A 478 29.52 12.50 -13.98
C ARG A 478 30.75 11.61 -13.80
N LEU A 479 31.10 11.28 -12.55
CA LEU A 479 32.23 10.40 -12.25
C LEU A 479 32.17 9.09 -13.03
N ALA A 480 30.97 8.53 -13.21
CA ALA A 480 30.74 7.27 -13.92
C ALA A 480 31.14 7.29 -15.41
N GLU A 481 31.29 8.48 -16.01
CA GLU A 481 31.70 8.66 -17.40
C GLU A 481 33.21 8.83 -17.57
N LYS A 482 33.96 8.95 -16.47
CA LYS A 482 35.42 9.12 -16.48
C LYS A 482 36.12 7.75 -16.50
N SER A 483 37.37 7.71 -16.95
CA SER A 483 38.19 6.49 -16.84
C SER A 483 38.37 6.09 -15.37
N VAL A 484 38.51 4.78 -15.08
CA VAL A 484 38.68 4.26 -13.70
C VAL A 484 39.82 4.98 -12.98
N ALA A 485 40.99 5.11 -13.61
CA ALA A 485 42.13 5.84 -13.04
C ALA A 485 41.79 7.31 -12.69
N ARG A 486 40.95 7.98 -13.50
CA ARG A 486 40.50 9.34 -13.19
C ARG A 486 39.46 9.36 -12.07
N GLN A 487 38.61 8.33 -11.96
CA GLN A 487 37.69 8.20 -10.84
C GLN A 487 38.48 8.06 -9.54
N GLU A 488 39.41 7.10 -9.48
CA GLU A 488 40.26 6.83 -8.33
C GLU A 488 41.06 8.07 -7.90
N ALA A 489 41.76 8.73 -8.83
CA ALA A 489 42.53 9.93 -8.53
C ALA A 489 41.69 11.11 -7.98
N LEU A 490 40.39 11.14 -8.28
CA LEU A 490 39.47 12.18 -7.78
C LEU A 490 38.85 11.81 -6.42
N THR A 491 38.69 10.53 -6.12
CA THR A 491 37.96 10.04 -4.93
C THR A 491 38.86 9.57 -3.81
N PHE A 492 40.05 9.07 -4.16
CA PHE A 492 41.09 8.54 -3.29
C PHE A 492 42.41 9.23 -3.68
N PRO A 493 42.57 10.51 -3.34
CA PRO A 493 43.77 11.26 -3.66
C PRO A 493 44.96 10.63 -2.91
N GLU A 494 46.02 10.35 -3.63
CA GLU A 494 47.30 9.94 -3.06
C GLU A 494 48.29 11.11 -3.10
N ASP A 495 49.20 11.16 -2.13
CA ASP A 495 50.37 12.03 -2.12
C ASP A 495 51.54 11.43 -2.92
N ASP A 496 52.69 12.10 -2.93
CA ASP A 496 53.88 11.64 -3.68
C ASP A 496 54.44 10.29 -3.19
N SER A 497 54.05 9.83 -1.99
CA SER A 497 54.39 8.52 -1.41
C SER A 497 53.42 7.41 -1.79
N GLY A 498 52.28 7.72 -2.38
CA GLY A 498 51.18 6.78 -2.63
C GLY A 498 50.25 6.58 -1.41
N ASP A 499 50.39 7.40 -0.36
CA ASP A 499 49.51 7.37 0.80
C ASP A 499 48.31 8.29 0.57
N ILE A 500 47.15 7.96 1.16
CA ILE A 500 45.93 8.76 1.02
C ILE A 500 46.14 10.18 1.59
N GLU A 501 46.01 11.19 0.75
CA GLU A 501 46.17 12.60 1.11
C GLU A 501 44.91 13.10 1.85
N THR A 502 45.09 13.44 3.13
CA THR A 502 44.01 13.89 4.02
C THR A 502 43.86 15.41 4.05
N ASP A 503 42.70 15.91 4.49
CA ASP A 503 42.47 17.32 4.78
C ASP A 503 42.18 17.53 6.28
N SER A 504 42.65 18.64 6.82
CA SER A 504 42.58 19.04 8.24
C SER A 504 41.20 19.52 8.73
N VAL A 505 40.17 19.49 7.88
CA VAL A 505 38.84 19.99 8.25
C VAL A 505 38.18 19.07 9.28
N SER A 506 37.89 19.60 10.48
CA SER A 506 37.23 18.85 11.57
C SER A 506 35.78 18.50 11.24
N LEU A 507 35.28 17.38 11.79
CA LEU A 507 33.87 16.96 11.68
C LEU A 507 32.85 18.05 12.07
N GLN A 508 33.11 18.81 13.14
CA GLN A 508 32.27 19.94 13.55
C GLN A 508 32.10 20.96 12.41
N ARG A 509 33.22 21.40 11.81
CA ARG A 509 33.19 22.33 10.68
C ARG A 509 32.50 21.74 9.44
N VAL A 510 32.61 20.43 9.22
CA VAL A 510 31.89 19.74 8.13
C VAL A 510 30.39 19.78 8.39
N TRP A 511 29.95 19.54 9.62
CA TRP A 511 28.54 19.64 10.00
C TRP A 511 27.99 21.06 9.82
N GLU A 512 28.71 22.09 10.28
CA GLU A 512 28.34 23.50 10.03
C GLU A 512 28.20 23.83 8.52
N ASN A 513 28.96 23.15 7.66
CA ASN A 513 28.83 23.31 6.21
C ASN A 513 27.57 22.62 5.66
N LEU A 514 27.16 21.47 6.22
CA LEU A 514 25.90 20.80 5.89
C LEU A 514 24.69 21.63 6.35
N GLU A 515 24.74 22.22 7.54
CA GLU A 515 23.71 23.13 8.06
C GLU A 515 23.46 24.30 7.12
N ALA A 516 24.53 24.85 6.53
CA ALA A 516 24.40 25.89 5.52
C ALA A 516 23.62 25.45 4.27
N LEU A 517 23.63 24.17 3.89
CA LEU A 517 22.79 23.63 2.80
C LEU A 517 21.32 23.55 3.22
N HIS A 518 21.07 23.14 4.46
CA HIS A 518 19.73 23.07 5.03
C HIS A 518 19.08 24.47 5.15
N GLU A 519 19.84 25.46 5.64
CA GLU A 519 19.43 26.88 5.68
C GLU A 519 19.02 27.41 4.30
N ARG A 520 19.77 27.03 3.26
CA ARG A 520 19.48 27.38 1.86
C ARG A 520 18.24 26.68 1.29
N GLY A 521 17.71 25.68 1.99
CA GLY A 521 16.60 24.86 1.51
C GLY A 521 16.99 23.83 0.45
N TRP A 522 18.29 23.56 0.25
CA TRP A 522 18.78 22.55 -0.70
C TRP A 522 18.62 21.12 -0.18
N THR A 523 18.35 20.98 1.13
CA THR A 523 17.98 19.72 1.75
C THR A 523 16.99 19.95 2.87
N ARG A 524 16.02 19.05 3.01
CA ARG A 524 14.99 19.12 4.07
C ARG A 524 15.53 18.67 5.41
N THR A 525 16.33 17.60 5.41
CA THR A 525 16.96 17.06 6.62
C THR A 525 18.43 16.74 6.37
N LEU A 526 19.18 16.52 7.45
CA LEU A 526 20.60 16.18 7.40
C LEU A 526 20.83 14.79 7.98
N GLY A 527 21.90 14.14 7.52
CA GLY A 527 22.29 12.84 8.02
C GLY A 527 23.80 12.63 8.03
N LEU A 528 24.19 11.50 8.61
CA LEU A 528 25.58 11.06 8.69
C LEU A 528 25.68 9.62 8.18
N CYS A 529 26.80 9.28 7.56
CA CYS A 529 27.09 7.91 7.16
C CYS A 529 28.45 7.49 7.73
N ASN A 530 28.57 6.20 8.06
CA ASN A 530 29.83 5.60 8.52
C ASN A 530 30.44 6.29 9.74
N VAL A 531 29.60 6.67 10.70
CA VAL A 531 30.02 7.34 11.95
C VAL A 531 30.00 6.39 13.14
N SER A 532 30.96 6.55 14.03
CA SER A 532 30.91 5.99 15.39
C SER A 532 29.91 6.75 16.27
N GLN A 533 29.52 6.14 17.39
CA GLN A 533 28.68 6.81 18.38
C GLN A 533 29.33 8.12 18.90
N THR A 534 30.63 8.13 19.19
CA THR A 534 31.35 9.34 19.65
C THR A 534 31.33 10.46 18.61
N GLN A 535 31.46 10.14 17.32
CA GLN A 535 31.35 11.13 16.25
C GLN A 535 29.92 11.67 16.13
N LEU A 536 28.91 10.82 16.27
CA LEU A 536 27.51 11.23 16.29
C LEU A 536 27.20 12.15 17.49
N GLU A 537 27.69 11.81 18.69
CA GLU A 537 27.61 12.65 19.90
C GLU A 537 28.23 14.02 19.64
N THR A 538 29.43 14.07 19.06
CA THR A 538 30.10 15.33 18.71
C THR A 538 29.21 16.21 17.83
N VAL A 539 28.56 15.63 16.82
CA VAL A 539 27.65 16.37 15.93
C VAL A 539 26.39 16.86 16.67
N ILE A 540 25.80 16.01 17.51
CA ILE A 540 24.60 16.35 18.30
C ILE A 540 24.89 17.49 19.29
N GLU A 541 26.08 17.51 19.89
CA GLU A 541 26.48 18.53 20.87
C GLU A 541 26.86 19.87 20.24
N THR A 542 27.45 19.84 19.04
CA THR A 542 27.99 21.05 18.38
C THR A 542 27.06 21.64 17.33
N GLY A 543 26.18 20.83 16.74
CA GLY A 543 25.25 21.23 15.69
C GLY A 543 24.02 21.97 16.23
N THR A 544 23.52 22.89 15.41
CA THR A 544 22.22 23.55 15.58
C THR A 544 21.08 22.75 14.95
N VAL A 545 21.36 22.04 13.86
CA VAL A 545 20.44 21.09 13.21
C VAL A 545 20.82 19.69 13.66
N ARG A 546 19.84 18.92 14.15
CA ARG A 546 20.08 17.52 14.54
C ARG A 546 20.13 16.63 13.29
N PRO A 547 20.93 15.55 13.30
CA PRO A 547 20.91 14.54 12.24
C PRO A 547 19.63 13.71 12.31
N ALA A 548 18.82 13.71 11.25
CA ALA A 548 17.57 12.94 11.15
C ALA A 548 17.80 11.47 10.82
N LEU A 549 18.99 11.18 10.27
CA LEU A 549 19.31 9.89 9.69
C LEU A 549 20.79 9.55 9.93
N VAL A 550 21.03 8.31 10.33
CA VAL A 550 22.36 7.70 10.35
C VAL A 550 22.36 6.48 9.44
N GLN A 551 23.31 6.40 8.52
CA GLN A 551 23.49 5.25 7.64
C GLN A 551 24.79 4.52 7.97
N VAL A 552 24.73 3.21 8.19
CA VAL A 552 25.90 2.39 8.55
C VAL A 552 25.86 1.02 7.89
N GLU A 553 27.01 0.36 7.77
CA GLU A 553 27.08 -1.03 7.33
C GLU A 553 26.42 -1.91 8.39
N ARG A 554 25.38 -2.66 8.01
CA ARG A 554 24.69 -3.49 8.99
C ARG A 554 24.16 -4.78 8.38
N HIS A 555 24.61 -5.88 8.94
CA HIS A 555 24.18 -7.25 8.62
C HIS A 555 24.35 -8.11 9.89
N PRO A 556 23.90 -9.39 9.91
CA PRO A 556 23.93 -10.22 11.12
C PRO A 556 25.31 -10.37 11.78
N TYR A 557 26.40 -10.43 11.00
CA TYR A 557 27.75 -10.47 11.56
C TYR A 557 28.17 -9.13 12.21
N GLN A 558 27.64 -7.99 11.74
CA GLN A 558 27.94 -6.65 12.27
C GLN A 558 26.62 -5.89 12.59
N PRO A 559 25.94 -6.23 13.69
CA PRO A 559 24.59 -5.74 13.96
C PRO A 559 24.51 -4.29 14.46
N GLN A 560 25.62 -3.74 14.99
CA GLN A 560 25.74 -2.37 15.51
C GLN A 560 24.68 -1.96 16.55
N THR A 561 24.29 -2.87 17.45
CA THR A 561 23.18 -2.70 18.40
C THR A 561 23.23 -1.38 19.18
N ASP A 562 24.35 -1.08 19.84
CA ASP A 562 24.49 0.10 20.71
C ASP A 562 24.25 1.42 19.96
N LEU A 563 24.78 1.56 18.74
CA LEU A 563 24.60 2.75 17.91
C LEU A 563 23.12 2.91 17.46
N ILE A 564 22.46 1.80 17.17
CA ILE A 564 21.06 1.79 16.72
C ILE A 564 20.12 2.20 17.85
N GLU A 565 20.31 1.62 19.03
CA GLU A 565 19.56 1.98 20.22
C GLU A 565 19.76 3.47 20.54
N TYR A 566 21.02 3.93 20.53
CA TYR A 566 21.35 5.33 20.73
C TYR A 566 20.63 6.27 19.74
N CYS A 567 20.55 5.88 18.46
CA CYS A 567 19.82 6.63 17.43
C CYS A 567 18.30 6.64 17.70
N HIS A 568 17.70 5.48 17.96
CA HIS A 568 16.25 5.35 18.13
C HIS A 568 15.73 6.08 19.37
N GLU A 569 16.48 6.09 20.48
CA GLU A 569 16.17 6.88 21.67
C GLU A 569 16.06 8.39 21.38
N ARG A 570 16.75 8.87 20.34
CA ARG A 570 16.83 10.27 19.94
C ARG A 570 16.02 10.59 18.68
N GLY A 571 15.15 9.67 18.25
CA GLY A 571 14.34 9.86 17.04
C GLY A 571 15.13 9.88 15.72
N ILE A 572 16.41 9.47 15.75
CA ILE A 572 17.27 9.39 14.56
C ILE A 572 16.97 8.07 13.84
N ARG A 573 16.64 8.13 12.55
CA ARG A 573 16.38 6.93 11.75
C ARG A 573 17.67 6.27 11.30
N VAL A 574 17.71 4.94 11.34
CA VAL A 574 18.86 4.18 10.87
C VAL A 574 18.59 3.57 9.50
N VAL A 575 19.55 3.72 8.58
CA VAL A 575 19.58 3.06 7.27
C VAL A 575 20.75 2.08 7.22
N ALA A 576 20.49 0.83 6.85
CA ALA A 576 21.51 -0.21 6.73
C ALA A 576 22.00 -0.31 5.28
N HIS A 577 23.23 0.13 5.02
CA HIS A 577 23.90 -0.14 3.74
C HIS A 577 24.61 -1.50 3.76
N SER A 578 24.86 -2.04 2.56
CA SER A 578 25.48 -3.37 2.39
C SER A 578 24.85 -4.50 3.22
N PRO A 579 23.50 -4.57 3.39
CA PRO A 579 22.89 -5.51 4.32
C PRO A 579 23.08 -6.99 3.95
N LEU A 580 23.46 -7.27 2.70
CA LEU A 580 23.63 -8.61 2.15
C LEU A 580 25.06 -8.89 1.66
N SER A 581 26.01 -7.99 1.92
CA SER A 581 27.32 -8.00 1.26
C SER A 581 28.40 -8.79 2.00
N ALA A 582 28.13 -9.28 3.20
CA ALA A 582 29.10 -10.05 3.98
C ALA A 582 29.35 -11.43 3.34
N PRO A 583 30.60 -11.81 3.05
CA PRO A 583 30.92 -13.11 2.46
C PRO A 583 30.40 -14.28 3.31
N GLY A 584 29.80 -15.28 2.66
CA GLY A 584 29.27 -16.48 3.32
C GLY A 584 27.97 -16.28 4.12
N LEU A 585 27.53 -15.04 4.34
CA LEU A 585 26.35 -14.75 5.16
C LEU A 585 25.10 -15.47 4.68
N LEU A 586 24.81 -15.44 3.37
CA LEU A 586 23.58 -16.02 2.82
C LEU A 586 23.59 -17.56 2.80
N ASP A 587 24.75 -18.18 3.06
CA ASP A 587 24.93 -19.63 3.16
C ASP A 587 24.76 -20.14 4.60
N GLU A 588 24.51 -19.25 5.57
CA GLU A 588 24.32 -19.61 6.98
C GLU A 588 23.11 -20.53 7.18
N PRO A 589 23.29 -21.73 7.78
CA PRO A 589 22.19 -22.66 8.02
C PRO A 589 21.07 -22.07 8.88
N VAL A 590 21.41 -21.15 9.78
CA VAL A 590 20.44 -20.45 10.63
C VAL A 590 19.48 -19.60 9.79
N LEU A 591 20.00 -18.89 8.78
CA LEU A 591 19.16 -18.08 7.89
C LEU A 591 18.31 -18.95 6.98
N ALA A 592 18.83 -20.09 6.51
CA ALA A 592 18.07 -21.05 5.71
C ALA A 592 16.89 -21.66 6.50
N ALA A 593 17.10 -22.00 7.77
CA ALA A 593 16.04 -22.53 8.64
C ALA A 593 14.94 -21.49 8.89
N ILE A 594 15.30 -20.24 9.21
CA ILE A 594 14.32 -19.15 9.39
C ILE A 594 13.60 -18.84 8.06
N ALA A 595 14.32 -18.92 6.94
CA ALA A 595 13.75 -18.71 5.61
C ALA A 595 12.63 -19.73 5.31
N GLU A 596 12.81 -21.00 5.68
CA GLU A 596 11.78 -22.03 5.56
C GLU A 596 10.57 -21.75 6.47
N GLU A 597 10.81 -21.35 7.73
CA GLU A 597 9.76 -21.03 8.70
C GLU A 597 8.85 -19.87 8.23
N TYR A 598 9.43 -18.86 7.55
CA TYR A 598 8.74 -17.64 7.14
C TYR A 598 8.38 -17.58 5.64
N GLY A 599 8.75 -18.60 4.85
CA GLY A 599 8.55 -18.59 3.39
C GLY A 599 9.33 -17.49 2.67
N LEU A 600 10.55 -17.20 3.14
CA LEU A 600 11.45 -16.19 2.59
C LEU A 600 12.68 -16.83 1.95
N SER A 601 13.52 -16.02 1.29
CA SER A 601 14.91 -16.40 0.99
C SER A 601 15.83 -16.00 2.16
N PRO A 602 17.05 -16.55 2.27
CA PRO A 602 18.03 -16.09 3.28
C PRO A 602 18.28 -14.58 3.21
N ALA A 603 18.32 -14.00 1.99
CA ALA A 603 18.40 -12.56 1.81
C ALA A 603 17.16 -11.84 2.37
N GLY A 604 15.96 -12.37 2.09
CA GLY A 604 14.71 -11.89 2.65
C GLY A 604 14.69 -11.90 4.18
N VAL A 605 15.23 -12.94 4.83
CA VAL A 605 15.34 -13.01 6.30
C VAL A 605 16.20 -11.87 6.84
N VAL A 606 17.36 -11.59 6.25
CA VAL A 606 18.24 -10.50 6.69
C VAL A 606 17.57 -9.13 6.52
N LEU A 607 16.82 -8.94 5.44
CA LEU A 607 16.06 -7.71 5.22
C LEU A 607 14.91 -7.58 6.23
N ALA A 608 14.12 -8.63 6.43
CA ALA A 608 13.03 -8.66 7.42
C ALA A 608 13.55 -8.42 8.84
N TRP A 609 14.73 -8.95 9.19
CA TRP A 609 15.39 -8.68 10.46
C TRP A 609 15.73 -7.20 10.66
N ASN A 610 16.32 -6.54 9.65
CA ASN A 610 16.56 -5.09 9.72
C ASN A 610 15.25 -4.32 9.96
N VAL A 611 14.21 -4.62 9.18
CA VAL A 611 12.93 -3.93 9.28
C VAL A 611 12.24 -4.18 10.63
N THR A 612 12.33 -5.41 11.16
CA THR A 612 11.81 -5.77 12.49
C THR A 612 12.46 -4.94 13.59
N GLN A 613 13.76 -4.65 13.45
CA GLN A 613 14.53 -3.85 14.39
C GLN A 613 14.39 -2.34 14.16
N GLY A 614 13.48 -1.89 13.28
CA GLY A 614 13.25 -0.47 13.00
C GLY A 614 14.27 0.19 12.06
N VAL A 615 15.20 -0.60 11.51
CA VAL A 615 16.25 -0.18 10.58
C VAL A 615 15.78 -0.34 9.13
N VAL A 616 16.07 0.63 8.27
CA VAL A 616 15.70 0.61 6.85
C VAL A 616 16.85 0.03 6.02
N PRO A 617 16.79 -1.23 5.54
CA PRO A 617 17.84 -1.76 4.67
C PRO A 617 17.76 -1.16 3.27
N ILE A 618 18.91 -0.99 2.62
CA ILE A 618 19.00 -0.51 1.23
C ILE A 618 19.74 -1.52 0.34
N PRO A 619 19.20 -2.73 0.11
CA PRO A 619 19.82 -3.68 -0.80
C PRO A 619 19.87 -3.13 -2.23
N SER A 620 20.70 -3.77 -3.05
CA SER A 620 20.75 -3.50 -4.49
C SER A 620 20.74 -4.80 -5.27
N SER A 621 20.01 -4.83 -6.38
CA SER A 621 19.97 -5.98 -7.30
C SER A 621 19.90 -5.51 -8.74
N THR A 622 20.45 -6.29 -9.68
CA THR A 622 20.24 -6.15 -11.14
C THR A 622 19.15 -7.08 -11.66
N THR A 623 18.72 -8.06 -10.86
CA THR A 623 17.71 -9.06 -11.25
C THR A 623 16.33 -8.60 -10.78
N PRO A 624 15.34 -8.40 -11.68
CA PRO A 624 14.00 -7.94 -11.31
C PRO A 624 13.29 -8.80 -10.25
N SER A 625 13.39 -10.14 -10.31
CA SER A 625 12.79 -11.02 -9.31
C SER A 625 13.35 -10.77 -7.92
N HIS A 626 14.67 -10.65 -7.77
CA HIS A 626 15.29 -10.30 -6.48
C HIS A 626 14.90 -8.90 -6.00
N ILE A 627 14.64 -7.94 -6.90
CA ILE A 627 14.17 -6.60 -6.52
C ILE A 627 12.79 -6.71 -5.84
N VAL A 628 11.88 -7.49 -6.45
CA VAL A 628 10.53 -7.78 -5.93
C VAL A 628 10.61 -8.57 -4.62
N GLU A 629 11.40 -9.65 -4.56
CA GLU A 629 11.58 -10.47 -3.36
C GLU A 629 12.12 -9.65 -2.17
N ASN A 630 13.13 -8.81 -2.42
CA ASN A 630 13.67 -7.92 -1.40
C ASN A 630 12.61 -6.94 -0.89
N LEU A 631 11.76 -6.42 -1.77
CA LEU A 631 10.68 -5.50 -1.41
C LEU A 631 9.61 -6.20 -0.57
N ALA A 632 9.22 -7.42 -0.97
CA ALA A 632 8.25 -8.25 -0.25
C ALA A 632 8.73 -8.62 1.16
N ALA A 633 10.03 -8.88 1.34
CA ALA A 633 10.61 -9.20 2.64
C ALA A 633 10.43 -8.07 3.68
N ALA A 634 10.35 -6.80 3.26
CA ALA A 634 10.07 -5.67 4.15
C ALA A 634 8.65 -5.72 4.76
N GLY A 635 7.74 -6.45 4.11
CA GLY A 635 6.39 -6.73 4.60
C GLY A 635 6.35 -7.72 5.77
N GLN A 636 7.45 -8.39 6.11
CA GLN A 636 7.48 -9.39 7.19
C GLN A 636 8.01 -8.83 8.51
N ARG A 637 7.57 -9.40 9.62
CA ARG A 637 8.15 -9.18 10.95
C ARG A 637 8.55 -10.52 11.53
N LEU A 638 9.80 -10.61 11.94
CA LEU A 638 10.33 -11.80 12.61
C LEU A 638 9.96 -11.75 14.09
N ASP A 639 9.69 -12.91 14.69
CA ASP A 639 9.52 -13.02 16.13
C ASP A 639 10.86 -12.85 16.88
N ALA A 640 10.77 -12.81 18.20
CA ALA A 640 11.93 -12.62 19.08
C ALA A 640 12.93 -13.79 19.01
N GLU A 641 12.47 -15.02 18.76
CA GLU A 641 13.33 -16.21 18.70
C GLU A 641 14.17 -16.19 17.41
N ALA A 642 13.52 -15.92 16.27
CA ALA A 642 14.19 -15.74 14.99
C ALA A 642 15.20 -14.58 15.07
N CYS A 643 14.84 -13.44 15.68
CA CYS A 643 15.77 -12.33 15.88
C CYS A 643 16.99 -12.75 16.72
N ALA A 644 16.79 -13.44 17.85
CA ALA A 644 17.87 -13.89 18.71
C ALA A 644 18.82 -14.88 18.00
N ARG A 645 18.28 -15.78 17.18
CA ARG A 645 19.06 -16.72 16.35
C ARG A 645 19.96 -15.98 15.34
N ILE A 646 19.45 -14.92 14.72
CA ILE A 646 20.21 -14.08 13.78
C ILE A 646 21.30 -13.30 14.52
N GLU A 647 20.99 -12.74 15.68
CA GLU A 647 21.95 -11.97 16.49
C GLU A 647 23.11 -12.82 17.00
N ALA A 648 22.89 -14.13 17.21
CA ALA A 648 23.94 -15.08 17.57
C ALA A 648 25.01 -15.26 16.47
N LEU A 649 24.76 -14.79 15.24
CA LEU A 649 25.75 -14.79 14.16
C LEU A 649 26.79 -13.68 14.28
N ARG A 650 26.65 -12.74 15.24
CA ARG A 650 27.57 -11.62 15.42
C ARG A 650 29.04 -12.07 15.43
N GLN A 651 29.86 -11.40 14.63
CA GLN A 651 31.31 -11.57 14.58
C GLN A 651 31.98 -10.25 15.00
N PRO A 652 32.47 -10.13 16.25
CA PRO A 652 33.04 -8.89 16.76
C PRO A 652 34.24 -8.37 15.95
N ASP A 653 34.99 -9.27 15.34
CA ASP A 653 36.22 -8.98 14.59
C ASP A 653 36.01 -9.03 13.06
N PHE A 654 34.76 -8.90 12.58
CA PHE A 654 34.48 -8.88 11.14
C PHE A 654 35.11 -7.64 10.48
N GLU A 655 36.01 -7.88 9.53
CA GLU A 655 36.57 -6.87 8.63
C GLU A 655 36.29 -7.26 7.18
N ARG A 656 36.04 -6.25 6.33
CA ARG A 656 35.63 -6.42 4.94
C ARG A 656 36.76 -6.23 3.94
#